data_AF-A0A7Z9WZP5-F1
#
_entry.id   AF-A0A7Z9WZP5-F1
#
_cell.length_a   1.000
_cell.length_b   1.000
_cell.length_c   1.000
_cell.angle_alpha   90.00
_cell.angle_beta   90.00
_cell.angle_gamma   90.00
#
_symmetry.space_group_name_H-M   'P 1'
#
loop_
_entity.id
_entity.type
_entity.pdbx_description
1 polymer ?
#
loop_
_entity_poly.entity_id
_entity_poly.type
_entity_poly.pdbx_seq_one_letter_code
_entity_poly.pdbx_strand_id
1 'polypeptide(L)'
;MEALPLNLTTSNTSALKEIIRAILDGGDMDVARQEFRTRLTGMNHGELVAAVQQLEDELGGGAILIAEKRLKDFLLKELVDANVIKKIDDYPPGHPIQNYVDENKYAAMLCDEIEKLEVNENSILELNNLFNLLAEIDIHYVRKENQLFPFLEAAGFTHPSTAMWQFHDDIRGMIKEVQVALKENNFIQLETLLNIVITEIREMAIREELVLLPTAARLISNEDWGKIRLGEDEIGFMAGVQPVQWEPKIGGYLQQNEERIEAMLVISKDFIDGNIESTAAKELIKGQLGEITGGEFAYVEVMLEKQGVSQHALREKIDALVAIYKDALGTGDLEDLNPGHPVHSFRKENRAIQKLIAEIREKSEESSIDSDWIKDSWEKLVQVIVHYARKENQLFPYLEKKNFNTPSTIMWTLHDDIRESMKYHKKMVERSNFEAAFATQESLFDAILEMIFKEEKILFPVCLELINQDEWIEIRQGEDEIGYCLIPVPLAWPDSEDATYTHPSQLGSDPLESTITDGLIGLDEGQLSQEQIKLIFTFLPVDVTFTDENNIVRFYNKGDYRIFPRSPGIIGREVRYCHPPKSVDMVLQIIEAFRTGKKDKAEFWIQIQEQFIHIRFFALRDKDKNYKGVLEIMQEVSEIRKLEGNKRLLDWE
;
A
#
# COMPACT_ATOMS: atom_id res chain seq x y z
N MET A 1 5.68 6.68 24.52
CA MET A 1 6.56 7.85 24.70
C MET A 1 7.96 7.42 24.30
N GLU A 2 8.29 7.58 23.02
CA GLU A 2 9.66 7.75 22.53
C GLU A 2 9.53 8.33 21.12
N ALA A 3 9.90 9.60 21.01
CA ALA A 3 9.81 10.38 19.78
C ALA A 3 10.95 9.97 18.85
N LEU A 4 10.64 9.85 17.55
CA LEU A 4 11.64 9.79 16.49
C LEU A 4 12.68 10.91 16.71
N PRO A 5 13.99 10.60 16.69
CA PRO A 5 15.01 11.62 16.83
C PRO A 5 15.08 12.42 15.52
N LEU A 6 14.29 13.50 15.50
CA LEU A 6 14.52 14.67 14.66
C LEU A 6 15.94 15.17 14.96
N ASN A 7 16.92 14.72 14.17
CA ASN A 7 18.21 15.41 14.05
C ASN A 7 17.96 16.73 13.30
N LEU A 8 17.23 17.65 13.93
CA LEU A 8 17.06 19.02 13.51
C LEU A 8 18.37 19.75 13.75
N THR A 9 19.04 20.17 12.68
CA THR A 9 20.00 21.26 12.78
C THR A 9 19.24 22.52 13.20
N THR A 10 19.27 22.85 14.49
CA THR A 10 18.62 24.02 15.13
C THR A 10 18.90 25.38 14.47
N SER A 11 19.87 25.44 13.55
CA SER A 11 20.28 26.62 12.78
C SER A 11 19.23 27.08 11.75
N ASN A 12 18.66 26.17 10.95
CA ASN A 12 17.78 26.56 9.83
C ASN A 12 16.41 27.04 10.32
N THR A 13 15.81 26.30 11.25
CA THR A 13 14.54 26.68 11.89
C THR A 13 14.66 28.08 12.51
N SER A 14 15.70 28.34 13.30
CA SER A 14 15.90 29.65 13.94
C SER A 14 16.13 30.78 12.93
N ALA A 15 16.92 30.53 11.88
CA ALA A 15 17.18 31.51 10.83
C ALA A 15 15.91 31.88 10.04
N LEU A 16 15.05 30.91 9.71
CA LEU A 16 13.78 31.20 9.05
C LEU A 16 12.88 32.07 9.93
N LYS A 17 12.82 31.80 11.24
CA LYS A 17 12.05 32.63 12.19
C LYS A 17 12.55 34.07 12.22
N GLU A 18 13.86 34.29 12.22
CA GLU A 18 14.46 35.63 12.18
C GLU A 18 14.15 36.37 10.88
N ILE A 19 14.24 35.70 9.73
CA ILE A 19 13.91 36.28 8.43
C ILE A 19 12.45 36.70 8.37
N ILE A 20 11.54 35.82 8.82
CA ILE A 20 10.10 36.10 8.86
C ILE A 20 9.84 37.32 9.76
N ARG A 21 10.41 37.37 10.97
CA ARG A 21 10.29 38.54 11.86
C ARG A 21 10.79 39.83 11.24
N ALA A 22 11.95 39.80 10.59
CA ALA A 22 12.50 40.98 9.94
C ALA A 22 11.58 41.52 8.84
N ILE A 23 10.89 40.64 8.11
CA ILE A 23 9.86 41.04 7.13
C ILE A 23 8.64 41.64 7.84
N LEU A 24 8.15 41.00 8.91
CA LEU A 24 7.02 41.49 9.70
C LEU A 24 7.27 42.90 10.29
N ASP A 25 8.52 43.20 10.67
CA ASP A 25 8.94 44.52 11.19
C ASP A 25 9.13 45.59 10.09
N GLY A 26 8.79 45.29 8.83
CA GLY A 26 8.90 46.21 7.70
C GLY A 26 10.27 46.23 7.01
N GLY A 27 11.02 45.14 7.12
CA GLY A 27 12.34 44.97 6.48
C GLY A 27 12.30 44.91 4.95
N ASP A 28 13.47 45.10 4.34
CA ASP A 28 13.65 45.05 2.88
C ASP A 28 13.57 43.61 2.35
N MET A 29 12.71 43.38 1.36
CA MET A 29 12.46 42.07 0.78
C MET A 29 13.64 41.47 0.00
N ASP A 30 14.48 42.31 -0.62
CA ASP A 30 15.66 41.83 -1.33
C ASP A 30 16.76 41.41 -0.35
N VAL A 31 16.85 42.11 0.79
CA VAL A 31 17.73 41.70 1.91
C VAL A 31 17.26 40.37 2.49
N ALA A 32 15.96 40.23 2.76
CA ALA A 32 15.38 38.98 3.25
C ALA A 32 15.61 37.81 2.29
N ARG A 33 15.49 38.04 0.97
CA ARG A 33 15.80 37.05 -0.07
C ARG A 33 17.26 36.61 -0.03
N GLN A 34 18.18 37.56 0.11
CA GLN A 34 19.60 37.25 0.18
C GLN A 34 19.95 36.46 1.44
N GLU A 35 19.40 36.84 2.59
CA GLU A 35 19.53 36.11 3.86
C GLU A 35 18.99 34.69 3.75
N PHE A 36 17.79 34.51 3.17
CA PHE A 36 17.18 33.19 2.94
C PHE A 36 18.12 32.27 2.16
N ARG A 37 18.59 32.73 0.99
CA ARG A 37 19.46 31.93 0.10
C ARG A 37 20.83 31.62 0.71
N THR A 38 21.32 32.50 1.59
CA THR A 38 22.64 32.36 2.21
C THR A 38 22.59 31.46 3.44
N ARG A 39 21.53 31.54 4.25
CA ARG A 39 21.45 30.92 5.57
C ARG A 39 20.62 29.65 5.63
N LEU A 40 19.71 29.43 4.68
CA LEU A 40 18.79 28.28 4.67
C LEU A 40 19.17 27.23 3.62
N THR A 41 20.47 27.08 3.32
CA THR A 41 20.94 26.07 2.38
C THR A 41 20.69 24.66 2.92
N GLY A 42 19.93 23.85 2.19
CA GLY A 42 19.61 22.46 2.57
C GLY A 42 18.49 22.31 3.59
N MET A 43 17.68 23.37 3.78
CA MET A 43 16.46 23.28 4.60
C MET A 43 15.53 22.20 4.06
N ASN A 44 14.97 21.38 4.95
CA ASN A 44 13.98 20.37 4.58
C ASN A 44 12.57 20.74 5.04
N HIS A 45 11.56 20.05 4.50
CA HIS A 45 10.15 20.29 4.82
C HIS A 45 9.81 20.17 6.32
N GLY A 46 10.44 19.23 7.03
CA GLY A 46 10.24 19.08 8.48
C GLY A 46 10.74 20.28 9.28
N GLU A 47 11.89 20.84 8.89
CA GLU A 47 12.43 22.08 9.48
C GLU A 47 11.52 23.29 9.23
N LEU A 48 10.86 23.34 8.07
CA LEU A 48 9.87 24.38 7.73
C LEU A 48 8.64 24.28 8.63
N VAL A 49 8.03 23.09 8.73
CA VAL A 49 6.85 22.85 9.60
C VAL A 49 7.19 23.21 11.05
N ALA A 50 8.35 22.79 11.55
CA ALA A 50 8.79 23.12 12.90
C ALA A 50 9.02 24.63 13.09
N ALA A 51 9.54 25.33 12.09
CA ALA A 51 9.79 26.77 12.16
C ALA A 51 8.49 27.57 12.21
N VAL A 52 7.52 27.21 11.37
CA VAL A 52 6.19 27.84 11.34
C VAL A 52 5.46 27.58 12.65
N GLN A 53 5.43 26.33 13.13
CA GLN A 53 4.78 25.99 14.40
C GLN A 53 5.39 26.73 15.61
N GLN A 54 6.72 26.78 15.71
CA GLN A 54 7.38 27.49 16.81
C GLN A 54 7.15 28.99 16.75
N LEU A 55 7.11 29.57 15.54
CA LEU A 55 6.70 30.95 15.36
C LEU A 55 5.29 31.14 15.92
N GLU A 56 4.34 30.25 15.57
CA GLU A 56 2.91 30.28 15.97
C GLU A 56 2.74 30.29 17.48
N ASP A 57 3.47 29.42 18.16
CA ASP A 57 3.48 29.34 19.62
C ASP A 57 4.07 30.63 20.26
N GLU A 58 5.05 31.26 19.62
CA GLU A 58 5.76 32.45 20.13
C GLU A 58 4.97 33.75 19.92
N LEU A 59 4.20 33.87 18.84
CA LEU A 59 3.49 35.10 18.44
C LEU A 59 1.98 35.04 18.65
N GLY A 60 1.43 33.90 19.08
CA GLY A 60 0.03 33.76 19.50
C GLY A 60 -0.95 33.52 18.35
N GLY A 61 -0.66 32.54 17.48
CA GLY A 61 -1.57 32.03 16.43
C GLY A 61 -1.79 32.97 15.24
N GLY A 62 -2.20 34.22 15.48
CA GLY A 62 -2.52 35.20 14.44
C GLY A 62 -1.31 35.98 13.89
N ALA A 63 -0.38 36.43 14.74
CA ALA A 63 0.58 37.48 14.33
C ALA A 63 1.69 37.10 13.32
N ILE A 64 1.85 35.83 12.92
CA ILE A 64 2.90 35.40 11.94
C ILE A 64 2.46 35.55 10.51
N LEU A 65 1.16 35.59 10.29
CA LEU A 65 0.54 35.63 8.97
C LEU A 65 -0.17 36.96 8.71
N ILE A 66 -0.16 37.85 9.69
CA ILE A 66 -0.83 39.17 9.65
C ILE A 66 -0.11 40.22 8.78
N ALA A 67 1.11 40.00 8.25
CA ALA A 67 1.75 41.01 7.40
C ALA A 67 1.99 40.57 5.94
N GLU A 68 1.05 41.04 5.09
CA GLU A 68 1.07 41.17 3.64
C GLU A 68 1.07 39.89 2.80
N LYS A 69 0.25 39.93 1.73
CA LYS A 69 0.41 39.16 0.48
C LYS A 69 1.89 38.99 0.08
N ARG A 70 2.74 39.99 0.37
CA ARG A 70 4.19 39.96 0.16
C ARG A 70 4.91 38.85 0.90
N LEU A 71 4.58 38.55 2.17
CA LEU A 71 5.24 37.50 2.94
C LEU A 71 4.88 36.11 2.38
N LYS A 72 3.60 35.88 2.06
CA LYS A 72 3.13 34.65 1.42
C LYS A 72 3.85 34.41 0.07
N ASP A 73 3.78 35.40 -0.82
CA ASP A 73 4.38 35.31 -2.16
C ASP A 73 5.91 35.11 -2.08
N PHE A 74 6.57 35.76 -1.12
CA PHE A 74 7.99 35.58 -0.84
C PHE A 74 8.31 34.17 -0.37
N LEU A 75 7.64 33.68 0.68
CA LEU A 75 7.91 32.37 1.26
C LEU A 75 7.63 31.25 0.24
N LEU A 76 6.47 31.27 -0.43
CA LEU A 76 6.15 30.29 -1.47
C LEU A 76 7.22 30.26 -2.55
N LYS A 77 7.64 31.42 -3.05
CA LYS A 77 8.64 31.50 -4.10
C LYS A 77 10.01 30.96 -3.65
N GLU A 78 10.53 31.43 -2.52
CA GLU A 78 11.88 31.02 -2.10
C GLU A 78 11.91 29.56 -1.63
N LEU A 79 10.83 29.03 -1.03
CA LEU A 79 10.73 27.62 -0.64
C LEU A 79 10.63 26.70 -1.86
N VAL A 80 9.94 27.12 -2.92
CA VAL A 80 9.92 26.39 -4.21
C VAL A 80 11.27 26.45 -4.90
N ASP A 81 11.88 27.64 -5.02
CA ASP A 81 13.20 27.82 -5.65
C ASP A 81 14.29 27.00 -4.92
N ALA A 82 14.16 26.83 -3.60
CA ALA A 82 15.06 26.02 -2.77
C ALA A 82 14.68 24.53 -2.71
N ASN A 83 13.65 24.09 -3.45
CA ASN A 83 13.15 22.72 -3.50
C ASN A 83 12.74 22.15 -2.12
N VAL A 84 12.26 23.01 -1.22
CA VAL A 84 11.77 22.65 0.12
C VAL A 84 10.33 22.14 0.05
N ILE A 85 9.50 22.80 -0.76
CA ILE A 85 8.11 22.42 -1.05
C ILE A 85 7.92 22.25 -2.56
N LYS A 86 7.04 21.33 -2.97
CA LYS A 86 6.62 21.24 -4.38
C LYS A 86 5.79 22.47 -4.74
N LYS A 87 5.97 22.96 -5.97
CA LYS A 87 5.16 24.05 -6.49
C LYS A 87 3.72 23.56 -6.68
N ILE A 88 2.77 24.27 -6.08
CA ILE A 88 1.37 23.85 -6.09
C ILE A 88 0.74 23.98 -7.49
N ASP A 89 1.22 24.91 -8.32
CA ASP A 89 0.76 25.05 -9.72
C ASP A 89 1.17 23.87 -10.64
N ASP A 90 1.97 22.91 -10.15
CA ASP A 90 2.39 21.74 -10.93
C ASP A 90 1.33 20.62 -10.91
N TYR A 91 0.28 20.73 -10.08
CA TYR A 91 -0.81 19.75 -10.04
C TYR A 91 -1.80 19.97 -11.20
N PRO A 92 -2.27 18.89 -11.86
CA PRO A 92 -3.17 19.01 -12.99
C PRO A 92 -4.54 19.54 -12.55
N PRO A 93 -5.29 20.22 -13.47
CA PRO A 93 -6.66 20.63 -13.20
C PRO A 93 -7.54 19.49 -12.68
N GLY A 94 -8.34 19.78 -11.65
CA GLY A 94 -9.24 18.82 -11.01
C GLY A 94 -8.61 17.96 -9.92
N HIS A 95 -7.28 17.96 -9.77
CA HIS A 95 -6.61 17.33 -8.64
C HIS A 95 -7.05 18.00 -7.32
N PRO A 96 -7.29 17.25 -6.22
CA PRO A 96 -7.79 17.84 -4.97
C PRO A 96 -6.98 19.03 -4.44
N ILE A 97 -5.64 18.95 -4.45
CA ILE A 97 -4.76 20.10 -4.11
C ILE A 97 -5.09 21.35 -4.95
N GLN A 98 -5.25 21.19 -6.26
CA GLN A 98 -5.57 22.30 -7.15
C GLN A 98 -6.95 22.88 -6.82
N ASN A 99 -7.93 22.02 -6.50
CA ASN A 99 -9.28 22.44 -6.10
C ASN A 99 -9.24 23.31 -4.83
N TYR A 100 -8.50 22.90 -3.79
CA TYR A 100 -8.32 23.69 -2.57
C TYR A 100 -7.68 25.05 -2.85
N VAL A 101 -6.64 25.10 -3.70
CA VAL A 101 -5.97 26.36 -4.06
C VAL A 101 -6.87 27.29 -4.87
N ASP A 102 -7.65 26.75 -5.80
CA ASP A 102 -8.56 27.56 -6.60
C ASP A 102 -9.69 28.16 -5.75
N GLU A 103 -10.18 27.42 -4.76
CA GLU A 103 -11.12 27.95 -3.76
C GLU A 103 -10.49 29.01 -2.87
N ASN A 104 -9.25 28.82 -2.41
CA ASN A 104 -8.53 29.84 -1.65
C ASN A 104 -8.35 31.14 -2.46
N LYS A 105 -8.04 31.02 -3.76
CA LYS A 105 -7.98 32.18 -4.68
C LYS A 105 -9.34 32.85 -4.83
N TYR A 106 -10.42 32.07 -4.96
CA TYR A 106 -11.77 32.59 -5.07
C TYR A 106 -12.23 33.31 -3.79
N ALA A 107 -11.99 32.71 -2.63
CA ALA A 107 -12.27 33.31 -1.33
C ALA A 107 -11.48 34.62 -1.12
N ALA A 108 -10.21 34.64 -1.49
CA ALA A 108 -9.39 35.85 -1.43
C ALA A 108 -9.93 36.96 -2.35
N MET A 109 -10.39 36.62 -3.56
CA MET A 109 -11.05 37.58 -4.46
C MET A 109 -12.33 38.15 -3.85
N LEU A 110 -13.17 37.30 -3.23
CA LEU A 110 -14.38 37.77 -2.55
C LEU A 110 -14.05 38.69 -1.36
N CYS A 111 -13.02 38.36 -0.59
CA CYS A 111 -12.52 39.23 0.48
C CYS A 111 -12.09 40.60 -0.07
N ASP A 112 -11.32 40.62 -1.17
CA ASP A 112 -10.89 41.87 -1.83
C ASP A 112 -12.09 42.71 -2.33
N GLU A 113 -13.15 42.08 -2.84
CA GLU A 113 -14.36 42.79 -3.27
C GLU A 113 -15.17 43.34 -2.09
N ILE A 114 -15.28 42.59 -0.99
CA ILE A 114 -15.98 43.04 0.23
C ILE A 114 -15.25 44.25 0.84
N GLU A 115 -13.92 44.21 0.92
CA GLU A 115 -13.10 45.31 1.49
C GLU A 115 -13.19 46.62 0.68
N LYS A 116 -13.56 46.56 -0.61
CA LYS A 116 -13.77 47.76 -1.44
C LYS A 116 -15.09 48.46 -1.14
N LEU A 117 -16.03 47.80 -0.48
CA LEU A 117 -17.34 48.34 -0.20
C LEU A 117 -17.37 49.05 1.16
N GLU A 118 -17.88 50.27 1.18
CA GLU A 118 -18.18 50.95 2.44
C GLU A 118 -19.36 50.26 3.14
N VAL A 119 -19.35 50.15 4.47
CA VAL A 119 -20.45 49.55 5.24
C VAL A 119 -21.55 50.59 5.49
N ASN A 120 -22.56 50.64 4.61
CA ASN A 120 -23.68 51.59 4.70
C ASN A 120 -24.97 51.07 4.05
N GLU A 121 -26.07 51.83 4.14
CA GLU A 121 -27.39 51.43 3.59
C GLU A 121 -27.39 51.20 2.07
N ASN A 122 -26.52 51.86 1.30
CA ASN A 122 -26.53 51.76 -0.17
C ASN A 122 -25.84 50.49 -0.67
N SER A 123 -24.87 49.97 0.08
CA SER A 123 -24.05 48.80 -0.28
C SER A 123 -24.48 47.52 0.42
N ILE A 124 -25.37 47.59 1.43
CA ILE A 124 -25.72 46.44 2.29
C ILE A 124 -26.23 45.22 1.51
N LEU A 125 -26.96 45.43 0.42
CA LEU A 125 -27.45 44.34 -0.43
C LEU A 125 -26.31 43.63 -1.17
N GLU A 126 -25.36 44.41 -1.68
CA GLU A 126 -24.18 43.89 -2.39
C GLU A 126 -23.23 43.18 -1.43
N LEU A 127 -22.97 43.79 -0.26
CA LEU A 127 -22.24 43.19 0.86
C LEU A 127 -22.84 41.85 1.26
N ASN A 128 -24.18 41.80 1.45
CA ASN A 128 -24.86 40.56 1.81
C ASN A 128 -24.69 39.49 0.72
N ASN A 129 -24.79 39.84 -0.56
CA ASN A 129 -24.61 38.88 -1.66
C ASN A 129 -23.19 38.33 -1.70
N LEU A 130 -22.17 39.21 -1.66
CA LEU A 130 -20.76 38.81 -1.66
C LEU A 130 -20.41 37.97 -0.42
N PHE A 131 -20.91 38.37 0.76
CA PHE A 131 -20.65 37.65 1.99
C PHE A 131 -21.32 36.27 2.00
N ASN A 132 -22.51 36.12 1.41
CA ASN A 132 -23.13 34.80 1.28
C ASN A 132 -22.32 33.86 0.38
N LEU A 133 -21.70 34.38 -0.70
CA LEU A 133 -20.75 33.60 -1.51
C LEU A 133 -19.48 33.25 -0.73
N LEU A 134 -18.95 34.18 0.06
CA LEU A 134 -17.78 33.92 0.90
C LEU A 134 -18.07 32.88 1.99
N ALA A 135 -19.28 32.91 2.56
CA ALA A 135 -19.73 31.96 3.58
C ALA A 135 -19.76 30.51 3.09
N GLU A 136 -19.78 30.26 1.77
CA GLU A 136 -19.62 28.92 1.19
C GLU A 136 -18.22 28.32 1.43
N ILE A 137 -17.25 29.08 1.95
CA ILE A 137 -15.95 28.56 2.40
C ILE A 137 -16.11 27.43 3.43
N ASP A 138 -17.26 27.35 4.11
CA ASP A 138 -17.59 26.22 4.96
C ASP A 138 -17.60 24.88 4.20
N ILE A 139 -18.04 24.86 2.94
CA ILE A 139 -18.00 23.65 2.09
C ILE A 139 -16.56 23.18 1.91
N HIS A 140 -15.64 24.11 1.66
CA HIS A 140 -14.22 23.85 1.55
C HIS A 140 -13.65 23.28 2.87
N TYR A 141 -14.01 23.84 4.03
CA TYR A 141 -13.59 23.30 5.33
C TYR A 141 -14.15 21.92 5.61
N VAL A 142 -15.45 21.71 5.38
CA VAL A 142 -16.11 20.39 5.55
C VAL A 142 -15.45 19.35 4.64
N ARG A 143 -15.11 19.70 3.41
CA ARG A 143 -14.43 18.80 2.48
C ARG A 143 -13.04 18.42 2.96
N LYS A 144 -12.26 19.40 3.40
CA LYS A 144 -10.93 19.17 3.98
C LYS A 144 -11.00 18.30 5.24
N GLU A 145 -11.95 18.57 6.12
CA GLU A 145 -12.18 17.85 7.36
C GLU A 145 -12.58 16.38 7.15
N ASN A 146 -13.44 16.11 6.17
CA ASN A 146 -14.00 14.77 5.97
C ASN A 146 -13.30 13.96 4.88
N GLN A 147 -12.62 14.62 3.94
CA GLN A 147 -11.92 13.96 2.84
C GLN A 147 -10.40 14.01 2.99
N LEU A 148 -9.80 15.12 3.43
CA LEU A 148 -8.33 15.23 3.46
C LEU A 148 -7.72 14.79 4.81
N PHE A 149 -8.30 15.23 5.93
CA PHE A 149 -7.73 14.96 7.25
C PHE A 149 -7.66 13.47 7.63
N PRO A 150 -8.65 12.60 7.33
CA PRO A 150 -8.55 11.18 7.67
C PRO A 150 -7.31 10.50 7.08
N PHE A 151 -6.91 10.87 5.85
CA PHE A 151 -5.72 10.33 5.20
C PHE A 151 -4.42 10.90 5.78
N LEU A 152 -4.42 12.19 6.15
CA LEU A 152 -3.28 12.79 6.84
C LEU A 152 -3.05 12.20 8.23
N GLU A 153 -4.13 11.94 8.96
CA GLU A 153 -4.11 11.32 10.29
C GLU A 153 -3.62 9.87 10.23
N ALA A 154 -4.07 9.11 9.22
CA ALA A 154 -3.55 7.78 8.93
C ALA A 154 -2.05 7.81 8.60
N ALA A 155 -1.56 8.87 7.95
CA ALA A 155 -0.15 9.10 7.67
C ALA A 155 0.64 9.71 8.85
N GLY A 156 0.04 9.79 10.05
CA GLY A 156 0.70 10.26 11.28
C GLY A 156 0.72 11.78 11.47
N PHE A 157 0.01 12.56 10.65
CA PHE A 157 -0.08 14.02 10.74
C PHE A 157 -1.33 14.48 11.52
N THR A 158 -1.41 14.10 12.81
CA THR A 158 -2.62 14.26 13.64
C THR A 158 -2.73 15.57 14.41
N HIS A 159 -1.62 16.10 14.93
CA HIS A 159 -1.66 17.29 15.78
C HIS A 159 -2.05 18.57 15.01
N PRO A 160 -1.49 18.83 13.80
CA PRO A 160 -1.88 20.01 13.03
C PRO A 160 -3.29 19.91 12.43
N SER A 161 -3.76 18.71 12.02
CA SER A 161 -5.14 18.55 11.54
C SER A 161 -6.16 18.87 12.66
N THR A 162 -5.89 18.42 13.89
CA THR A 162 -6.73 18.71 15.06
C THR A 162 -6.78 20.20 15.39
N ALA A 163 -5.67 20.93 15.27
CA ALA A 163 -5.65 22.37 15.49
C ALA A 163 -6.48 23.14 14.43
N MET A 164 -6.43 22.68 13.17
CA MET A 164 -7.18 23.31 12.07
C MET A 164 -8.70 23.22 12.26
N TRP A 165 -9.22 22.14 12.85
CA TRP A 165 -10.64 22.04 13.21
C TRP A 165 -11.12 23.22 14.07
N GLN A 166 -10.35 23.58 15.09
CA GLN A 166 -10.73 24.68 15.98
C GLN A 166 -10.79 26.01 15.23
N PHE A 167 -9.83 26.28 14.33
CA PHE A 167 -9.84 27.49 13.51
C PHE A 167 -11.05 27.53 12.57
N HIS A 168 -11.43 26.41 11.95
CA HIS A 168 -12.64 26.37 11.12
C HIS A 168 -13.89 26.64 11.94
N ASP A 169 -14.00 26.09 13.14
CA ASP A 169 -15.14 26.31 14.03
C ASP A 169 -15.25 27.76 14.50
N ASP A 170 -14.11 28.39 14.80
CA ASP A 170 -14.05 29.81 15.14
C ASP A 170 -14.51 30.67 13.95
N ILE A 171 -14.00 30.41 12.74
CA ILE A 171 -14.43 31.10 11.51
C ILE A 171 -15.92 30.90 11.24
N ARG A 172 -16.45 29.68 11.38
CA ARG A 172 -17.89 29.39 11.27
C ARG A 172 -18.71 30.20 12.28
N GLY A 173 -18.19 30.38 13.50
CA GLY A 173 -18.77 31.24 14.52
C GLY A 173 -18.84 32.69 14.05
N MET A 174 -17.72 33.24 13.59
CA MET A 174 -17.63 34.62 13.08
C MET A 174 -18.55 34.86 11.86
N ILE A 175 -18.62 33.90 10.93
CA ILE A 175 -19.54 33.96 9.78
C ILE A 175 -20.99 34.10 10.24
N LYS A 176 -21.41 33.32 11.25
CA LYS A 176 -22.77 33.43 11.82
C LYS A 176 -23.01 34.79 12.45
N GLU A 177 -22.03 35.36 13.16
CA GLU A 177 -22.15 36.69 13.75
C GLU A 177 -22.30 37.78 12.68
N VAL A 178 -21.52 37.71 11.60
CA VAL A 178 -21.65 38.63 10.46
C VAL A 178 -23.04 38.50 9.82
N GLN A 179 -23.54 37.28 9.60
CA GLN A 179 -24.88 37.07 9.05
C GLN A 179 -26.00 37.63 9.94
N VAL A 180 -25.83 37.60 11.27
CA VAL A 180 -26.75 38.25 12.20
C VAL A 180 -26.66 39.77 12.07
N ALA A 181 -25.45 40.34 12.07
CA ALA A 181 -25.25 41.78 11.92
C ALA A 181 -25.80 42.32 10.59
N LEU A 182 -25.66 41.57 9.49
CA LEU A 182 -26.26 41.87 8.18
C LEU A 182 -27.80 41.89 8.25
N LYS A 183 -28.43 40.93 8.93
CA LYS A 183 -29.90 40.87 9.09
C LYS A 183 -30.45 42.01 9.94
N GLU A 184 -29.71 42.41 10.97
CA GLU A 184 -30.10 43.47 11.89
C GLU A 184 -29.74 44.88 11.38
N ASN A 185 -29.01 44.99 10.25
CA ASN A 185 -28.44 46.24 9.73
C ASN A 185 -27.58 46.98 10.79
N ASN A 186 -26.83 46.23 11.60
CA ASN A 186 -25.94 46.82 12.60
C ASN A 186 -24.58 47.17 11.98
N PHE A 187 -24.48 48.33 11.33
CA PHE A 187 -23.31 48.73 10.54
C PHE A 187 -22.00 48.79 11.33
N ILE A 188 -22.02 49.27 12.58
CA ILE A 188 -20.80 49.40 13.42
C ILE A 188 -20.25 48.01 13.75
N GLN A 189 -21.13 47.11 14.17
CA GLN A 189 -20.74 45.74 14.47
C GLN A 189 -20.30 45.00 13.20
N LEU A 190 -21.01 45.20 12.10
CA LEU A 190 -20.71 44.59 10.81
C LEU A 190 -19.32 44.95 10.30
N GLU A 191 -18.93 46.23 10.33
CA GLU A 191 -17.59 46.67 9.92
C GLU A 191 -16.49 46.01 10.76
N THR A 192 -16.71 45.90 12.08
CA THR A 192 -15.74 45.25 12.97
C THR A 192 -15.62 43.75 12.67
N LEU A 193 -16.75 43.04 12.55
CA LEU A 193 -16.78 41.60 12.32
C LEU A 193 -16.26 41.22 10.94
N LEU A 194 -16.55 42.01 9.90
CA LEU A 194 -16.04 41.78 8.54
C LEU A 194 -14.51 41.81 8.50
N ASN A 195 -13.90 42.81 9.13
CA ASN A 195 -12.43 42.90 9.20
C ASN A 195 -11.81 41.68 9.89
N ILE A 196 -12.43 41.19 10.97
CA ILE A 196 -11.94 40.02 11.70
C ILE A 196 -12.08 38.75 10.87
N VAL A 197 -13.27 38.44 10.36
CA VAL A 197 -13.51 37.18 9.63
C VAL A 197 -12.70 37.11 8.33
N ILE A 198 -12.53 38.24 7.62
CA ILE A 198 -11.71 38.28 6.39
C ILE A 198 -10.25 38.00 6.72
N THR A 199 -9.73 38.56 7.82
CA THR A 199 -8.36 38.30 8.27
C THR A 199 -8.17 36.82 8.55
N GLU A 200 -9.07 36.20 9.32
CA GLU A 200 -8.99 34.79 9.69
C GLU A 200 -9.09 33.84 8.49
N ILE A 201 -9.98 34.12 7.53
CA ILE A 201 -10.09 33.34 6.28
C ILE A 201 -8.79 33.43 5.46
N ARG A 202 -8.20 34.62 5.35
CA ARG A 202 -6.92 34.80 4.63
C ARG A 202 -5.78 34.06 5.33
N GLU A 203 -5.70 34.12 6.65
CA GLU A 203 -4.70 33.38 7.40
C GLU A 203 -4.85 31.87 7.21
N MET A 204 -6.09 31.37 7.24
CA MET A 204 -6.41 29.97 7.02
C MET A 204 -5.90 29.48 5.66
N ALA A 205 -6.18 30.24 4.59
CA ALA A 205 -5.70 29.94 3.24
C ALA A 205 -4.17 29.90 3.14
N ILE A 206 -3.47 30.78 3.88
CA ILE A 206 -2.00 30.75 3.88
C ILE A 206 -1.47 29.52 4.65
N ARG A 207 -2.06 29.16 5.80
CA ARG A 207 -1.68 27.95 6.55
C ARG A 207 -1.82 26.70 5.67
N GLU A 208 -2.88 26.67 4.88
CA GLU A 208 -3.11 25.58 3.94
C GLU A 208 -2.03 25.51 2.87
N GLU A 209 -1.74 26.62 2.19
CA GLU A 209 -0.80 26.63 1.07
C GLU A 209 0.67 26.50 1.50
N LEU A 210 1.05 26.95 2.69
CA LEU A 210 2.44 26.86 3.18
C LEU A 210 2.73 25.53 3.90
N VAL A 211 1.75 24.97 4.61
CA VAL A 211 1.97 23.83 5.51
C VAL A 211 1.13 22.64 5.11
N LEU A 212 -0.21 22.77 5.09
CA LEU A 212 -1.09 21.62 4.91
C LEU A 212 -0.93 20.95 3.54
N LEU A 213 -1.14 21.69 2.46
CA LEU A 213 -1.16 21.15 1.10
C LEU A 213 0.21 20.62 0.67
N PRO A 214 1.34 21.31 0.95
CA PRO A 214 2.66 20.73 0.71
C PRO A 214 2.95 19.47 1.54
N THR A 215 2.43 19.39 2.77
CA THR A 215 2.56 18.19 3.60
C THR A 215 1.71 17.05 3.04
N ALA A 216 0.47 17.32 2.65
CA ALA A 216 -0.43 16.36 2.01
C ALA A 216 0.16 15.82 0.70
N ALA A 217 0.71 16.70 -0.15
CA ALA A 217 1.43 16.33 -1.38
C ALA A 217 2.56 15.31 -1.16
N ARG A 218 3.17 15.30 0.04
CA ARG A 218 4.26 14.40 0.39
C ARG A 218 3.78 13.12 1.05
N LEU A 219 2.72 13.19 1.85
CA LEU A 219 2.24 12.07 2.67
C LEU A 219 1.21 11.21 1.97
N ILE A 220 0.39 11.79 1.09
CA ILE A 220 -0.76 11.11 0.49
C ILE A 220 -0.37 10.54 -0.86
N SER A 221 -0.68 9.26 -1.05
CA SER A 221 -0.45 8.53 -2.29
C SER A 221 -1.37 9.03 -3.42
N ASN A 222 -1.01 8.84 -4.68
CA ASN A 222 -1.88 9.21 -5.81
C ASN A 222 -3.20 8.43 -5.82
N GLU A 223 -3.21 7.19 -5.29
CA GLU A 223 -4.43 6.39 -5.16
C GLU A 223 -5.36 7.00 -4.12
N ASP A 224 -4.82 7.38 -2.97
CA ASP A 224 -5.58 8.03 -1.92
C ASP A 224 -6.06 9.41 -2.35
N TRP A 225 -5.29 10.16 -3.15
CA TRP A 225 -5.79 11.35 -3.83
C TRP A 225 -6.98 11.05 -4.75
N GLY A 226 -6.97 9.89 -5.42
CA GLY A 226 -8.11 9.37 -6.18
C GLY A 226 -9.35 9.15 -5.30
N LYS A 227 -9.18 8.50 -4.14
CA LYS A 227 -10.27 8.28 -3.16
C LYS A 227 -10.82 9.60 -2.62
N ILE A 228 -9.92 10.52 -2.26
CA ILE A 228 -10.27 11.88 -1.84
C ILE A 228 -11.11 12.54 -2.91
N ARG A 229 -10.62 12.56 -4.17
CA ARG A 229 -11.35 13.18 -5.29
C ARG A 229 -12.74 12.59 -5.47
N LEU A 230 -12.90 11.27 -5.37
CA LEU A 230 -14.21 10.60 -5.48
C LEU A 230 -15.19 11.09 -4.40
N GLY A 231 -14.71 11.30 -3.17
CA GLY A 231 -15.53 11.80 -2.06
C GLY A 231 -15.77 13.32 -2.08
N GLU A 232 -14.96 14.09 -2.80
CA GLU A 232 -15.13 15.55 -2.90
C GLU A 232 -16.47 15.95 -3.55
N ASP A 233 -16.93 15.20 -4.56
CA ASP A 233 -18.17 15.50 -5.29
C ASP A 233 -19.44 15.37 -4.42
N GLU A 234 -19.40 14.55 -3.35
CA GLU A 234 -20.55 14.38 -2.44
C GLU A 234 -20.77 15.60 -1.54
N ILE A 235 -19.69 16.31 -1.20
CA ILE A 235 -19.70 17.51 -0.35
C ILE A 235 -19.89 18.77 -1.20
N GLY A 236 -19.17 18.82 -2.33
CA GLY A 236 -19.22 19.93 -3.28
C GLY A 236 -18.08 20.94 -3.11
N PHE A 237 -18.23 22.07 -3.81
CA PHE A 237 -17.23 23.13 -3.94
C PHE A 237 -17.92 24.49 -3.78
N MET A 238 -17.15 25.53 -3.45
CA MET A 238 -17.65 26.91 -3.49
C MET A 238 -18.18 27.23 -4.90
N ALA A 239 -19.27 27.99 -5.02
CA ALA A 239 -19.97 28.21 -6.29
C ALA A 239 -19.09 28.81 -7.41
N GLY A 240 -18.04 29.54 -7.04
CA GLY A 240 -17.06 30.09 -7.99
C GLY A 240 -16.07 29.08 -8.56
N VAL A 241 -16.01 27.86 -8.03
CA VAL A 241 -15.06 26.82 -8.42
C VAL A 241 -15.83 25.59 -8.86
N GLN A 242 -15.70 25.25 -10.13
CA GLN A 242 -16.26 24.04 -10.72
C GLN A 242 -15.09 23.19 -11.23
N PRO A 243 -14.59 22.26 -10.40
CA PRO A 243 -13.42 21.49 -10.78
C PRO A 243 -13.75 20.54 -11.92
N VAL A 244 -12.79 20.35 -12.80
CA VAL A 244 -12.89 19.31 -13.83
C VAL A 244 -12.78 17.93 -13.19
N GLN A 245 -13.36 16.92 -13.84
CA GLN A 245 -13.13 15.53 -13.42
C GLN A 245 -11.65 15.20 -13.58
N TRP A 246 -11.06 14.66 -12.51
CA TRP A 246 -9.68 14.22 -12.46
C TRP A 246 -9.66 12.76 -12.06
N GLU A 247 -9.03 11.94 -12.89
CA GLU A 247 -8.76 10.55 -12.55
C GLU A 247 -7.28 10.43 -12.16
N PRO A 248 -6.96 9.72 -11.07
CA PRO A 248 -5.58 9.46 -10.71
C PRO A 248 -4.89 8.73 -11.87
N LYS A 249 -3.82 9.33 -12.41
CA LYS A 249 -2.99 8.67 -13.42
C LYS A 249 -2.42 7.39 -12.80
N ILE A 250 -2.77 6.23 -13.36
CA ILE A 250 -2.06 4.98 -13.07
C ILE A 250 -0.59 5.23 -13.37
N GLY A 251 0.31 4.89 -12.45
CA GLY A 251 1.75 5.07 -12.67
C GLY A 251 2.29 6.49 -12.45
N GLY A 252 1.58 7.40 -11.77
CA GLY A 252 2.10 8.73 -11.36
C GLY A 252 3.33 8.71 -10.41
N TYR A 253 3.94 7.55 -10.21
CA TYR A 253 5.17 7.29 -9.46
C TYR A 253 6.39 7.16 -10.37
N LEU A 254 6.18 6.97 -11.67
CA LEU A 254 7.26 6.85 -12.65
C LEU A 254 7.61 8.26 -13.16
N GLN A 255 8.90 8.60 -13.25
CA GLN A 255 9.29 9.80 -14.00
C GLN A 255 8.98 9.58 -15.48
N GLN A 256 7.89 10.17 -15.97
CA GLN A 256 7.40 9.93 -17.33
C GLN A 256 7.72 11.12 -18.23
N ASN A 257 8.42 10.84 -19.33
CA ASN A 257 8.45 11.74 -20.48
C ASN A 257 7.24 11.43 -21.38
N GLU A 258 6.19 12.24 -21.30
CA GLU A 258 4.92 11.98 -22.01
C GLU A 258 5.09 11.83 -23.53
N GLU A 259 5.95 12.67 -24.15
CA GLU A 259 6.27 12.57 -25.59
C GLU A 259 6.94 11.24 -25.94
N ARG A 260 7.80 10.74 -25.06
CA ARG A 260 8.49 9.46 -25.23
C ARG A 260 7.56 8.26 -25.07
N ILE A 261 6.67 8.31 -24.07
CA ILE A 261 5.64 7.28 -23.86
C ILE A 261 4.71 7.18 -25.07
N GLU A 262 4.28 8.33 -25.63
CA GLU A 262 3.45 8.35 -26.83
C GLU A 262 4.17 7.72 -28.03
N ALA A 263 5.45 8.07 -28.25
CA ALA A 263 6.27 7.47 -29.29
C ALA A 263 6.46 5.95 -29.09
N MET A 264 6.71 5.50 -27.86
CA MET A 264 6.80 4.07 -27.52
C MET A 264 5.49 3.34 -27.77
N LEU A 265 4.34 3.95 -27.46
CA LEU A 265 3.02 3.37 -27.72
C LEU A 265 2.78 3.14 -29.21
N VAL A 266 3.10 4.14 -30.05
CA VAL A 266 2.96 4.04 -31.51
C VAL A 266 3.84 2.92 -32.05
N ILE A 267 5.13 2.91 -31.71
CA ILE A 267 6.08 1.90 -32.19
C ILE A 267 5.65 0.49 -31.75
N SER A 268 5.26 0.34 -30.48
CA SER A 268 4.88 -0.97 -29.93
C SER A 268 3.60 -1.49 -30.56
N LYS A 269 2.60 -0.61 -30.79
CA LYS A 269 1.35 -0.98 -31.46
C LYS A 269 1.58 -1.36 -32.92
N ASP A 270 2.33 -0.55 -33.67
CA ASP A 270 2.66 -0.86 -35.06
C ASP A 270 3.43 -2.17 -35.20
N PHE A 271 4.29 -2.50 -34.24
CA PHE A 271 4.99 -3.77 -34.21
C PHE A 271 4.05 -4.95 -33.91
N ILE A 272 3.16 -4.81 -32.93
CA ILE A 272 2.18 -5.85 -32.56
C ILE A 272 1.22 -6.12 -33.73
N ASP A 273 0.75 -5.07 -34.40
CA ASP A 273 -0.17 -5.14 -35.54
C ASP A 273 0.52 -5.64 -36.83
N GLY A 274 1.85 -5.73 -36.84
CA GLY A 274 2.64 -6.18 -37.99
C GLY A 274 2.84 -5.12 -39.07
N ASN A 275 2.63 -3.84 -38.75
CA ASN A 275 2.86 -2.71 -39.64
C ASN A 275 4.37 -2.42 -39.82
N ILE A 276 5.19 -2.78 -38.84
CA ILE A 276 6.65 -2.63 -38.88
C ILE A 276 7.38 -3.91 -38.48
N GLU A 277 8.52 -4.17 -39.13
CA GLU A 277 9.41 -5.29 -38.81
C GLU A 277 10.30 -4.98 -37.58
N SER A 278 10.76 -6.02 -36.90
CA SER A 278 11.59 -5.90 -35.67
C SER A 278 12.83 -5.03 -35.87
N THR A 279 13.50 -5.12 -37.04
CA THR A 279 14.68 -4.30 -37.35
C THR A 279 14.34 -2.83 -37.50
N ALA A 280 13.20 -2.50 -38.13
CA ALA A 280 12.75 -1.12 -38.29
C ALA A 280 12.33 -0.52 -36.95
N ALA A 281 11.63 -1.30 -36.10
CA ALA A 281 11.29 -0.88 -34.75
C ALA A 281 12.53 -0.55 -33.91
N LYS A 282 13.58 -1.38 -33.97
CA LYS A 282 14.87 -1.12 -33.31
C LYS A 282 15.53 0.18 -33.77
N GLU A 283 15.51 0.45 -35.07
CA GLU A 283 16.07 1.70 -35.63
C GLU A 283 15.29 2.94 -35.16
N LEU A 284 13.96 2.86 -35.12
CA LEU A 284 13.10 3.94 -34.61
C LEU A 284 13.37 4.20 -33.12
N ILE A 285 13.41 3.16 -32.30
CA ILE A 285 13.68 3.27 -30.86
C ILE A 285 15.05 3.93 -30.63
N LYS A 286 16.10 3.44 -31.32
CA LYS A 286 17.46 3.98 -31.18
C LYS A 286 17.60 5.42 -31.67
N GLY A 287 16.86 5.80 -32.72
CA GLY A 287 16.91 7.13 -33.32
C GLY A 287 16.07 8.18 -32.59
N GLN A 288 15.00 7.79 -31.91
CA GLN A 288 13.99 8.71 -31.37
C GLN A 288 13.88 8.71 -29.84
N LEU A 289 14.15 7.59 -29.16
CA LEU A 289 13.77 7.43 -27.75
C LEU A 289 14.93 7.58 -26.76
N GLY A 290 16.18 7.44 -27.21
CA GLY A 290 17.34 7.49 -26.31
C GLY A 290 17.33 6.33 -25.30
N GLU A 291 17.83 6.59 -24.09
CA GLU A 291 17.78 5.65 -22.96
C GLU A 291 16.41 5.74 -22.26
N ILE A 292 15.73 4.59 -22.13
CA ILE A 292 14.40 4.45 -21.52
C ILE A 292 14.49 3.73 -20.18
N THR A 293 13.57 4.05 -19.27
CA THR A 293 13.48 3.34 -17.98
C THR A 293 12.62 2.08 -18.08
N GLY A 294 12.85 1.14 -17.16
CA GLY A 294 11.96 -0.02 -16.97
C GLY A 294 10.52 0.38 -16.64
N GLY A 295 10.36 1.48 -15.89
CA GLY A 295 9.09 2.13 -15.62
C GLY A 295 8.34 2.54 -16.88
N GLU A 296 8.98 3.31 -17.75
CA GLU A 296 8.40 3.76 -19.02
C GLU A 296 7.94 2.57 -19.88
N PHE A 297 8.74 1.52 -19.96
CA PHE A 297 8.39 0.29 -20.69
C PHE A 297 7.16 -0.41 -20.10
N ALA A 298 7.15 -0.67 -18.79
CA ALA A 298 6.03 -1.33 -18.13
C ALA A 298 4.74 -0.49 -18.18
N TYR A 299 4.85 0.84 -18.16
CA TYR A 299 3.70 1.73 -18.31
C TYR A 299 3.09 1.65 -19.72
N VAL A 300 3.92 1.54 -20.77
CA VAL A 300 3.46 1.35 -22.14
C VAL A 300 2.64 0.06 -22.28
N GLU A 301 3.02 -1.03 -21.59
CA GLU A 301 2.24 -2.28 -21.58
C GLU A 301 0.82 -2.08 -21.06
N VAL A 302 0.70 -1.41 -19.91
CA VAL A 302 -0.61 -1.07 -19.30
C VAL A 302 -1.45 -0.23 -20.26
N MET A 303 -0.82 0.73 -20.93
CA MET A 303 -1.51 1.63 -21.87
C MET A 303 -1.94 0.93 -23.16
N LEU A 304 -1.17 -0.03 -23.68
CA LEU A 304 -1.57 -0.86 -24.81
C LEU A 304 -2.84 -1.67 -24.49
N GLU A 305 -2.91 -2.25 -23.28
CA GLU A 305 -4.09 -2.97 -22.81
C GLU A 305 -5.33 -2.06 -22.76
N LYS A 306 -5.17 -0.84 -22.21
CA LYS A 306 -6.24 0.17 -22.22
C LYS A 306 -6.68 0.61 -23.62
N GLN A 307 -5.77 0.58 -24.60
CA GLN A 307 -6.10 0.86 -26.01
C GLN A 307 -6.72 -0.33 -26.75
N GLY A 308 -7.02 -1.43 -26.04
CA GLY A 308 -7.73 -2.59 -26.57
C GLY A 308 -6.83 -3.71 -27.07
N VAL A 309 -5.51 -3.64 -26.85
CA VAL A 309 -4.62 -4.78 -27.12
C VAL A 309 -4.90 -5.88 -26.09
N SER A 310 -5.37 -7.04 -26.54
CA SER A 310 -5.67 -8.14 -25.62
C SER A 310 -4.40 -8.64 -24.91
N GLN A 311 -4.53 -9.07 -23.65
CA GLN A 311 -3.43 -9.68 -22.90
C GLN A 311 -2.79 -10.88 -23.62
N HIS A 312 -3.59 -11.66 -24.37
CA HIS A 312 -3.07 -12.77 -25.15
C HIS A 312 -2.11 -12.30 -26.25
N ALA A 313 -2.49 -11.27 -27.02
CA ALA A 313 -1.64 -10.71 -28.07
C ALA A 313 -0.35 -10.08 -27.50
N LEU A 314 -0.46 -9.41 -26.35
CA LEU A 314 0.70 -8.83 -25.66
C LEU A 314 1.66 -9.94 -25.18
N ARG A 315 1.12 -11.01 -24.58
CA ARG A 315 1.90 -12.19 -24.17
C ARG A 315 2.65 -12.82 -25.33
N GLU A 316 2.02 -13.02 -26.49
CA GLU A 316 2.67 -13.65 -27.64
C GLU A 316 3.83 -12.81 -28.22
N LYS A 317 3.80 -11.49 -27.99
CA LYS A 317 4.78 -10.55 -28.54
C LYS A 317 5.78 -10.04 -27.50
N ILE A 318 5.64 -10.41 -26.23
CA ILE A 318 6.43 -9.82 -25.14
C ILE A 318 7.94 -10.03 -25.31
N ASP A 319 8.38 -11.24 -25.64
CA ASP A 319 9.81 -11.52 -25.81
C ASP A 319 10.38 -10.74 -27.00
N ALA A 320 9.59 -10.58 -28.06
CA ALA A 320 9.97 -9.77 -29.21
C ALA A 320 9.99 -8.27 -28.88
N LEU A 321 9.05 -7.77 -28.08
CA LEU A 321 9.02 -6.40 -27.58
C LEU A 321 10.24 -6.10 -26.70
N VAL A 322 10.50 -6.95 -25.70
CA VAL A 322 11.69 -6.81 -24.86
C VAL A 322 12.96 -6.86 -25.71
N ALA A 323 13.03 -7.71 -26.73
CA ALA A 323 14.18 -7.79 -27.63
C ALA A 323 14.39 -6.55 -28.52
N ILE A 324 13.34 -5.79 -28.87
CA ILE A 324 13.49 -4.52 -29.61
C ILE A 324 13.88 -3.36 -28.71
N TYR A 325 13.47 -3.39 -27.43
CA TYR A 325 13.80 -2.35 -26.45
C TYR A 325 15.08 -2.63 -25.64
N LYS A 326 15.64 -3.84 -25.73
CA LYS A 326 16.78 -4.32 -24.94
C LYS A 326 17.96 -3.35 -24.89
N ASP A 327 18.32 -2.74 -26.01
CA ASP A 327 19.47 -1.84 -26.13
C ASP A 327 19.16 -0.40 -25.66
N ALA A 328 17.88 -0.06 -25.55
CA ALA A 328 17.41 1.24 -25.07
C ALA A 328 17.08 1.23 -23.58
N LEU A 329 16.76 0.05 -23.01
CA LEU A 329 16.52 -0.12 -21.58
C LEU A 329 17.78 0.20 -20.78
N GLY A 330 17.73 1.33 -20.07
CA GLY A 330 18.82 1.81 -19.26
C GLY A 330 19.19 0.86 -18.13
N THR A 331 20.41 1.00 -17.63
CA THR A 331 20.80 0.40 -16.36
C THR A 331 20.22 1.27 -15.25
N GLY A 332 18.94 1.10 -14.91
CA GLY A 332 18.37 1.79 -13.76
C GLY A 332 19.32 1.66 -12.56
N ASP A 333 19.63 2.79 -11.90
CA ASP A 333 20.56 2.85 -10.78
C ASP A 333 19.98 2.05 -9.60
N LEU A 334 20.27 0.75 -9.58
CA LEU A 334 19.95 -0.16 -8.48
C LEU A 334 21.09 -0.20 -7.44
N GLU A 335 22.04 0.73 -7.52
CA GLU A 335 23.16 0.82 -6.58
C GLU A 335 22.71 1.65 -5.35
N ASP A 336 23.16 1.24 -4.16
CA ASP A 336 22.79 1.78 -2.82
C ASP A 336 21.58 1.18 -2.07
N LEU A 337 21.11 -0.03 -2.41
CA LEU A 337 20.18 -0.75 -1.53
C LEU A 337 20.89 -1.42 -0.34
N ASN A 338 20.44 -1.10 0.87
CA ASN A 338 20.97 -1.68 2.11
C ASN A 338 20.85 -3.21 2.15
N PRO A 339 21.83 -3.92 2.74
CA PRO A 339 21.72 -5.35 3.00
C PRO A 339 20.42 -5.69 3.75
N GLY A 340 19.73 -6.74 3.29
CA GLY A 340 18.47 -7.20 3.85
C GLY A 340 17.22 -6.64 3.16
N HIS A 341 17.32 -5.54 2.40
CA HIS A 341 16.22 -5.06 1.56
C HIS A 341 15.77 -6.17 0.57
N PRO A 342 14.45 -6.41 0.37
CA PRO A 342 13.96 -7.49 -0.50
C PRO A 342 14.56 -7.50 -1.92
N VAL A 343 14.56 -6.37 -2.63
CA VAL A 343 15.22 -6.23 -3.95
C VAL A 343 16.71 -6.58 -3.92
N HIS A 344 17.43 -6.18 -2.88
CA HIS A 344 18.85 -6.56 -2.73
C HIS A 344 19.00 -8.09 -2.58
N SER A 345 18.09 -8.75 -1.85
CA SER A 345 18.05 -10.20 -1.72
C SER A 345 17.76 -10.87 -3.07
N PHE A 346 16.72 -10.45 -3.80
CA PHE A 346 16.43 -10.97 -5.14
C PHE A 346 17.61 -10.83 -6.12
N ARG A 347 18.32 -9.70 -6.10
CA ARG A 347 19.52 -9.50 -6.94
C ARG A 347 20.68 -10.43 -6.56
N LYS A 348 20.87 -10.71 -5.27
CA LYS A 348 21.86 -11.70 -4.83
C LYS A 348 21.53 -13.10 -5.34
N GLU A 349 20.26 -13.47 -5.34
CA GLU A 349 19.79 -14.74 -5.91
C GLU A 349 20.04 -14.76 -7.42
N ASN A 350 19.69 -13.70 -8.15
CA ASN A 350 19.94 -13.60 -9.59
C ASN A 350 21.41 -13.80 -9.95
N ARG A 351 22.32 -13.16 -9.21
CA ARG A 351 23.76 -13.37 -9.37
C ARG A 351 24.19 -14.80 -9.07
N ALA A 352 23.61 -15.43 -8.04
CA ALA A 352 23.90 -16.83 -7.69
C ALA A 352 23.39 -17.80 -8.77
N ILE A 353 22.20 -17.55 -9.32
CA ILE A 353 21.61 -18.33 -10.42
C ILE A 353 22.46 -18.19 -11.69
N GLN A 354 22.84 -16.97 -12.07
CA GLN A 354 23.73 -16.73 -13.22
C GLN A 354 25.07 -17.47 -13.08
N LYS A 355 25.66 -17.41 -11.89
CA LYS A 355 26.91 -18.12 -11.58
C LYS A 355 26.73 -19.64 -11.69
N LEU A 356 25.65 -20.20 -11.13
CA LEU A 356 25.36 -21.63 -11.22
C LEU A 356 25.17 -22.07 -12.68
N ILE A 357 24.44 -21.30 -13.49
CA ILE A 357 24.27 -21.59 -14.93
C ILE A 357 25.61 -21.58 -15.66
N ALA A 358 26.48 -20.61 -15.38
CA ALA A 358 27.81 -20.54 -15.98
C ALA A 358 28.69 -21.73 -15.59
N GLU A 359 28.69 -22.11 -14.31
CA GLU A 359 29.39 -23.29 -13.81
C GLU A 359 28.87 -24.57 -14.47
N ILE A 360 27.55 -24.67 -14.69
CA ILE A 360 26.97 -25.83 -15.37
C ILE A 360 27.39 -25.89 -16.83
N ARG A 361 27.34 -24.77 -17.55
CA ARG A 361 27.78 -24.67 -18.95
C ARG A 361 29.25 -25.06 -19.11
N GLU A 362 30.14 -24.55 -18.27
CA GLU A 362 31.58 -24.88 -18.30
C GLU A 362 31.81 -26.38 -18.08
N LYS A 363 31.15 -26.97 -17.07
CA LYS A 363 31.25 -28.40 -16.78
C LYS A 363 30.63 -29.29 -17.85
N SER A 364 29.60 -28.81 -18.56
CA SER A 364 28.98 -29.53 -19.67
C SER A 364 29.91 -29.74 -20.88
N GLU A 365 31.01 -28.99 -20.98
CA GLU A 365 32.01 -29.15 -22.05
C GLU A 365 33.06 -30.23 -21.75
N GLU A 366 33.10 -30.76 -20.52
CA GLU A 366 34.04 -31.82 -20.12
C GLU A 366 33.65 -33.19 -20.72
N SER A 367 34.66 -33.97 -21.13
CA SER A 367 34.43 -35.26 -21.82
C SER A 367 33.82 -36.36 -20.95
N SER A 368 33.75 -36.16 -19.63
CA SER A 368 33.21 -37.10 -18.66
C SER A 368 32.69 -36.34 -17.44
N ILE A 369 31.38 -36.26 -17.29
CA ILE A 369 30.73 -35.58 -16.17
C ILE A 369 30.23 -36.62 -15.16
N ASP A 370 30.48 -36.37 -13.89
CA ASP A 370 29.96 -37.20 -12.80
C ASP A 370 28.42 -37.07 -12.71
N SER A 371 27.72 -38.21 -12.75
CA SER A 371 26.27 -38.28 -12.67
C SER A 371 25.71 -37.72 -11.36
N ASP A 372 26.48 -37.81 -10.26
CA ASP A 372 26.04 -37.28 -8.97
C ASP A 372 26.20 -35.76 -8.91
N TRP A 373 27.22 -35.21 -9.56
CA TRP A 373 27.37 -33.77 -9.73
C TRP A 373 26.24 -33.18 -10.59
N ILE A 374 25.80 -33.86 -11.66
CA ILE A 374 24.66 -33.40 -12.48
C ILE A 374 23.38 -33.31 -11.63
N LYS A 375 23.14 -34.30 -10.77
CA LYS A 375 21.97 -34.31 -9.88
C LYS A 375 22.05 -33.18 -8.85
N ASP A 376 23.19 -32.97 -8.20
CA ASP A 376 23.39 -31.89 -7.22
C ASP A 376 23.23 -30.50 -7.85
N SER A 377 23.84 -30.28 -9.02
CA SER A 377 23.69 -29.03 -9.78
C SER A 377 22.23 -28.77 -10.18
N TRP A 378 21.51 -29.82 -10.54
CA TRP A 378 20.08 -29.73 -10.85
C TRP A 378 19.23 -29.42 -9.61
N GLU A 379 19.48 -30.09 -8.48
CA GLU A 379 18.78 -29.83 -7.21
C GLU A 379 18.97 -28.38 -6.76
N LYS A 380 20.16 -27.80 -6.98
CA LYS A 380 20.41 -26.37 -6.77
C LYS A 380 19.61 -25.50 -7.74
N LEU A 381 19.62 -25.81 -9.03
CA LEU A 381 18.93 -25.01 -10.04
C LEU A 381 17.40 -24.98 -9.84
N VAL A 382 16.80 -26.07 -9.34
CA VAL A 382 15.36 -26.13 -9.02
C VAL A 382 14.95 -25.13 -7.94
N GLN A 383 15.88 -24.65 -7.10
CA GLN A 383 15.59 -23.60 -6.10
C GLN A 383 15.13 -22.28 -6.72
N VAL A 384 15.36 -22.05 -8.03
CA VAL A 384 14.79 -20.91 -8.76
C VAL A 384 13.27 -20.83 -8.62
N ILE A 385 12.57 -21.96 -8.42
CA ILE A 385 11.13 -21.98 -8.16
C ILE A 385 10.78 -21.25 -6.85
N VAL A 386 11.64 -21.32 -5.83
CA VAL A 386 11.46 -20.60 -4.56
C VAL A 386 11.59 -19.09 -4.78
N HIS A 387 12.55 -18.67 -5.60
CA HIS A 387 12.71 -17.26 -6.00
C HIS A 387 11.44 -16.72 -6.69
N TYR A 388 10.88 -17.47 -7.65
CA TYR A 388 9.62 -17.08 -8.31
C TYR A 388 8.44 -17.08 -7.35
N ALA A 389 8.29 -18.11 -6.52
CA ALA A 389 7.20 -18.18 -5.54
C ALA A 389 7.26 -17.02 -4.55
N ARG A 390 8.45 -16.63 -4.07
CA ARG A 390 8.59 -15.49 -3.17
C ARG A 390 8.15 -14.20 -3.84
N LYS A 391 8.60 -13.96 -5.06
CA LYS A 391 8.20 -12.79 -5.84
C LYS A 391 6.69 -12.75 -6.14
N GLU A 392 6.10 -13.89 -6.48
CA GLU A 392 4.66 -14.02 -6.77
C GLU A 392 3.77 -13.76 -5.56
N ASN A 393 4.19 -14.20 -4.37
CA ASN A 393 3.37 -14.10 -3.16
C ASN A 393 3.69 -12.87 -2.31
N GLN A 394 4.91 -12.32 -2.42
CA GLN A 394 5.34 -11.18 -1.61
C GLN A 394 5.43 -9.89 -2.41
N LEU A 395 5.82 -9.90 -3.69
CA LEU A 395 6.02 -8.66 -4.46
C LEU A 395 4.81 -8.28 -5.32
N PHE A 396 4.23 -9.25 -6.04
CA PHE A 396 3.14 -8.99 -6.98
C PHE A 396 1.86 -8.42 -6.34
N PRO A 397 1.41 -8.86 -5.15
CA PRO A 397 0.21 -8.30 -4.54
C PRO A 397 0.28 -6.78 -4.32
N TYR A 398 1.47 -6.22 -4.07
CA TYR A 398 1.65 -4.78 -3.88
C TYR A 398 1.63 -4.01 -5.20
N LEU A 399 2.09 -4.61 -6.30
CA LEU A 399 1.92 -4.04 -7.64
C LEU A 399 0.44 -4.05 -8.07
N GLU A 400 -0.26 -5.13 -7.77
CA GLU A 400 -1.69 -5.30 -8.08
C GLU A 400 -2.56 -4.32 -7.30
N LYS A 401 -2.29 -4.10 -6.01
CA LYS A 401 -2.95 -3.05 -5.21
C LYS A 401 -2.83 -1.66 -5.87
N LYS A 402 -1.69 -1.39 -6.51
CA LYS A 402 -1.40 -0.13 -7.22
C LYS A 402 -1.92 -0.11 -8.67
N ASN A 403 -2.79 -1.06 -9.05
CA ASN A 403 -3.32 -1.24 -10.41
C ASN A 403 -2.23 -1.38 -11.48
N PHE A 404 -1.09 -1.97 -11.10
CA PHE A 404 0.06 -2.25 -11.97
C PHE A 404 0.24 -3.77 -12.16
N ASN A 405 -0.85 -4.44 -12.51
CA ASN A 405 -0.98 -5.90 -12.59
C ASN A 405 -0.52 -6.50 -13.93
N THR A 406 -0.40 -5.71 -15.00
CA THR A 406 0.02 -6.21 -16.32
C THR A 406 1.41 -6.87 -16.26
N PRO A 407 2.44 -6.26 -15.63
CA PRO A 407 3.76 -6.91 -15.52
C PRO A 407 3.76 -8.13 -14.61
N SER A 408 3.01 -8.13 -13.49
CA SER A 408 2.94 -9.32 -12.61
C SER A 408 2.31 -10.52 -13.33
N THR A 409 1.25 -10.28 -14.09
CA THR A 409 0.52 -11.30 -14.86
C THR A 409 1.38 -11.92 -15.96
N ILE A 410 2.10 -11.08 -16.72
CA ILE A 410 3.02 -11.53 -17.78
C ILE A 410 4.17 -12.34 -17.17
N MET A 411 4.80 -11.84 -16.10
CA MET A 411 5.93 -12.51 -15.45
C MET A 411 5.52 -13.86 -14.84
N TRP A 412 4.36 -13.95 -14.19
CA TRP A 412 3.82 -15.21 -13.66
C TRP A 412 3.73 -16.28 -14.74
N THR A 413 3.19 -15.89 -15.88
CA THR A 413 2.97 -16.79 -17.00
C THR A 413 4.28 -17.33 -17.55
N LEU A 414 5.29 -16.48 -17.68
CA LEU A 414 6.64 -16.89 -18.08
C LEU A 414 7.29 -17.80 -17.02
N HIS A 415 7.05 -17.58 -15.72
CA HIS A 415 7.51 -18.51 -14.68
C HIS A 415 6.88 -19.89 -14.84
N ASP A 416 5.60 -19.98 -15.20
CA ASP A 416 4.93 -21.26 -15.42
C ASP A 416 5.54 -22.04 -16.61
N ASP A 417 5.87 -21.34 -17.69
CA ASP A 417 6.56 -21.93 -18.86
C ASP A 417 7.97 -22.44 -18.46
N ILE A 418 8.69 -21.70 -17.61
CA ILE A 418 9.98 -22.13 -17.04
C ILE A 418 9.80 -23.33 -16.10
N ARG A 419 8.79 -23.33 -15.21
CA ARG A 419 8.48 -24.43 -14.28
C ARG A 419 8.15 -25.71 -15.05
N GLU A 420 7.40 -25.62 -16.15
CA GLU A 420 7.10 -26.76 -17.00
C GLU A 420 8.38 -27.32 -17.64
N SER A 421 9.22 -26.44 -18.20
CA SER A 421 10.52 -26.81 -18.77
C SER A 421 11.43 -27.49 -17.73
N MET A 422 11.48 -26.95 -16.51
CA MET A 422 12.23 -27.56 -15.40
C MET A 422 11.68 -28.94 -15.03
N LYS A 423 10.36 -29.10 -14.99
CA LYS A 423 9.72 -30.39 -14.68
C LYS A 423 10.02 -31.45 -15.74
N TYR A 424 10.09 -31.05 -17.02
CA TYR A 424 10.51 -31.93 -18.10
C TYR A 424 11.97 -32.35 -17.93
N HIS A 425 12.88 -31.40 -17.68
CA HIS A 425 14.29 -31.66 -17.47
C HIS A 425 14.54 -32.56 -16.24
N LYS A 426 13.84 -32.32 -15.12
CA LYS A 426 13.87 -33.17 -13.91
C LYS A 426 13.58 -34.64 -14.23
N LYS A 427 12.54 -34.91 -15.01
CA LYS A 427 12.18 -36.29 -15.40
C LYS A 427 13.29 -36.97 -16.21
N MET A 428 14.04 -36.22 -17.01
CA MET A 428 15.16 -36.77 -17.79
C MET A 428 16.37 -37.08 -16.91
N VAL A 429 16.70 -36.18 -15.98
CA VAL A 429 17.77 -36.38 -14.99
C VAL A 429 17.47 -37.58 -14.08
N GLU A 430 16.24 -37.70 -13.57
CA GLU A 430 15.81 -38.84 -12.73
C GLU A 430 15.87 -40.19 -13.47
N ARG A 431 15.63 -40.18 -14.78
CA ARG A 431 15.73 -41.37 -15.64
C ARG A 431 17.16 -41.64 -16.13
N SER A 432 18.13 -40.85 -15.69
CA SER A 432 19.53 -40.90 -16.15
C SER A 432 19.67 -40.75 -17.68
N ASN A 433 18.70 -40.09 -18.32
CA ASN A 433 18.76 -39.76 -19.75
C ASN A 433 19.40 -38.38 -19.93
N PHE A 434 20.70 -38.32 -19.67
CA PHE A 434 21.45 -37.07 -19.66
C PHE A 434 21.57 -36.43 -21.05
N GLU A 435 21.63 -37.23 -22.12
CA GLU A 435 21.66 -36.71 -23.50
C GLU A 435 20.41 -35.88 -23.82
N ALA A 436 19.23 -36.37 -23.47
CA ALA A 436 17.99 -35.63 -23.64
C ALA A 436 17.87 -34.43 -22.69
N ALA A 437 18.46 -34.52 -21.49
CA ALA A 437 18.51 -33.40 -20.54
C ALA A 437 19.38 -32.25 -21.09
N PHE A 438 20.58 -32.55 -21.58
CA PHE A 438 21.48 -31.56 -22.19
C PHE A 438 20.89 -30.94 -23.46
N ALA A 439 20.13 -31.68 -24.25
CA ALA A 439 19.49 -31.17 -25.47
C ALA A 439 18.48 -30.02 -25.20
N THR A 440 17.84 -29.98 -24.03
CA THR A 440 16.90 -28.92 -23.65
C THR A 440 17.45 -27.96 -22.60
N GLN A 441 18.72 -28.12 -22.21
CA GLN A 441 19.35 -27.37 -21.14
C GLN A 441 19.54 -25.90 -21.53
N GLU A 442 20.07 -25.65 -22.72
CA GLU A 442 20.38 -24.29 -23.16
C GLU A 442 19.13 -23.42 -23.29
N SER A 443 18.03 -23.95 -23.84
CA SER A 443 16.76 -23.20 -23.91
C SER A 443 16.21 -22.85 -22.53
N LEU A 444 16.36 -23.74 -21.55
CA LEU A 444 15.95 -23.47 -20.17
C LEU A 444 16.84 -22.40 -19.53
N PHE A 445 18.16 -22.46 -19.74
CA PHE A 445 19.10 -21.49 -19.22
C PHE A 445 18.87 -20.11 -19.80
N ASP A 446 18.64 -20.01 -21.11
CA ASP A 446 18.34 -18.74 -21.77
C ASP A 446 17.03 -18.15 -21.24
N ALA A 447 15.98 -18.96 -21.04
CA ALA A 447 14.73 -18.50 -20.45
C ALA A 447 14.91 -17.96 -19.01
N ILE A 448 15.71 -18.63 -18.17
CA ILE A 448 16.03 -18.14 -16.81
C ILE A 448 16.83 -16.84 -16.86
N LEU A 449 17.83 -16.74 -17.74
CA LEU A 449 18.66 -15.55 -17.89
C LEU A 449 17.86 -14.35 -18.44
N GLU A 450 16.93 -14.59 -19.36
CA GLU A 450 16.00 -13.58 -19.84
C GLU A 450 15.03 -13.13 -18.74
N MET A 451 14.59 -14.04 -17.87
CA MET A 451 13.78 -13.70 -16.72
C MET A 451 14.54 -12.76 -15.77
N ILE A 452 15.80 -13.10 -15.46
CA ILE A 452 16.68 -12.24 -14.64
C ILE A 452 16.87 -10.86 -15.28
N PHE A 453 17.02 -10.79 -16.61
CA PHE A 453 17.10 -9.52 -17.32
C PHE A 453 15.83 -8.68 -17.13
N LYS A 454 14.64 -9.28 -17.32
CA LYS A 454 13.35 -8.59 -17.13
C LYS A 454 13.18 -8.14 -15.68
N GLU A 455 13.61 -8.94 -14.72
CA GLU A 455 13.58 -8.60 -13.30
C GLU A 455 14.47 -7.38 -12.99
N GLU A 456 15.74 -7.42 -13.38
CA GLU A 456 16.69 -6.36 -13.02
C GLU A 456 16.48 -5.07 -13.83
N LYS A 457 15.99 -5.14 -15.06
CA LYS A 457 15.85 -3.97 -15.94
C LYS A 457 14.46 -3.35 -15.94
N ILE A 458 13.43 -4.12 -15.59
CA ILE A 458 12.05 -3.69 -15.69
C ILE A 458 11.38 -3.78 -14.32
N LEU A 459 11.26 -4.99 -13.78
CA LEU A 459 10.43 -5.23 -12.59
C LEU A 459 10.97 -4.53 -11.32
N PHE A 460 12.24 -4.70 -10.98
CA PHE A 460 12.78 -4.12 -9.74
C PHE A 460 12.84 -2.60 -9.76
N PRO A 461 13.26 -1.94 -10.85
CA PRO A 461 13.13 -0.47 -10.96
C PRO A 461 11.68 -0.01 -10.75
N VAL A 462 10.72 -0.64 -11.44
CA VAL A 462 9.28 -0.38 -11.25
C VAL A 462 8.85 -0.55 -9.80
N CYS A 463 9.27 -1.63 -9.14
CA CYS A 463 8.91 -1.87 -7.74
C CYS A 463 9.49 -0.82 -6.81
N LEU A 464 10.73 -0.39 -7.01
CA LEU A 464 11.36 0.65 -6.18
C LEU A 464 10.70 2.03 -6.36
N GLU A 465 10.13 2.29 -7.53
CA GLU A 465 9.38 3.52 -7.78
C GLU A 465 7.95 3.46 -7.20
N LEU A 466 7.30 2.29 -7.23
CA LEU A 466 5.90 2.13 -6.84
C LEU A 466 5.70 1.79 -5.36
N ILE A 467 6.57 0.95 -4.79
CA ILE A 467 6.41 0.38 -3.45
C ILE A 467 7.12 1.28 -2.45
N ASN A 468 6.38 1.73 -1.44
CA ASN A 468 6.89 2.61 -0.41
C ASN A 468 7.65 1.82 0.68
N GLN A 469 8.30 2.55 1.58
CA GLN A 469 9.16 1.98 2.61
C GLN A 469 8.42 1.00 3.54
N ASP A 470 7.20 1.33 4.00
CA ASP A 470 6.45 0.48 4.94
C ASP A 470 5.99 -0.82 4.27
N GLU A 471 5.53 -0.74 3.02
CA GLU A 471 5.21 -1.92 2.22
C GLU A 471 6.44 -2.82 2.03
N TRP A 472 7.64 -2.26 1.84
CA TRP A 472 8.87 -3.07 1.77
C TRP A 472 9.20 -3.80 3.08
N ILE A 473 8.83 -3.23 4.23
CA ILE A 473 9.00 -3.87 5.54
C ILE A 473 8.04 -5.06 5.65
N GLU A 474 6.77 -4.88 5.29
CA GLU A 474 5.77 -5.96 5.27
C GLU A 474 6.19 -7.10 4.34
N ILE A 475 6.69 -6.77 3.13
CA ILE A 475 7.24 -7.74 2.18
C ILE A 475 8.36 -8.54 2.86
N ARG A 476 9.35 -7.87 3.47
CA ARG A 476 10.47 -8.54 4.13
C ARG A 476 10.00 -9.48 5.25
N GLN A 477 8.99 -9.12 6.03
CA GLN A 477 8.45 -9.97 7.09
C GLN A 477 7.84 -11.27 6.54
N GLY A 478 7.16 -11.22 5.39
CA GLY A 478 6.56 -12.39 4.75
C GLY A 478 7.53 -13.27 3.94
N GLU A 479 8.71 -12.77 3.57
CA GLU A 479 9.68 -13.49 2.75
C GLU A 479 10.21 -14.79 3.40
N ASP A 480 10.36 -14.82 4.72
CA ASP A 480 10.96 -15.94 5.46
C ASP A 480 10.08 -17.21 5.44
N GLU A 481 8.76 -17.07 5.26
CA GLU A 481 7.81 -18.19 5.18
C GLU A 481 7.98 -19.02 3.90
N ILE A 482 8.51 -18.41 2.84
CA ILE A 482 8.73 -19.07 1.54
C ILE A 482 10.19 -19.50 1.40
N GLY A 483 11.12 -18.64 1.82
CA GLY A 483 12.56 -18.91 1.83
C GLY A 483 13.32 -18.32 0.64
N TYR A 484 14.60 -18.70 0.55
CA TYR A 484 15.59 -18.08 -0.35
C TYR A 484 16.29 -19.09 -1.26
N CYS A 485 16.58 -18.67 -2.48
CA CYS A 485 17.19 -19.46 -3.55
C CYS A 485 18.71 -19.25 -3.57
N LEU A 486 19.48 -20.31 -3.34
CA LEU A 486 20.95 -20.33 -3.47
C LEU A 486 21.73 -19.35 -2.58
N ILE A 487 21.06 -18.63 -1.68
CA ILE A 487 21.66 -17.70 -0.72
C ILE A 487 21.22 -18.05 0.70
N PRO A 488 22.01 -17.72 1.73
CA PRO A 488 21.56 -17.80 3.11
C PRO A 488 20.43 -16.77 3.37
N VAL A 489 19.67 -16.99 4.43
CA VAL A 489 18.65 -16.04 4.92
C VAL A 489 19.29 -14.65 5.03
N PRO A 490 18.77 -13.63 4.33
CA PRO A 490 19.26 -12.26 4.38
C PRO A 490 19.11 -11.66 5.78
N LEU A 491 19.91 -10.63 6.05
CA LEU A 491 19.80 -9.85 7.28
C LEU A 491 18.38 -9.28 7.45
N ALA A 492 17.99 -9.08 8.69
CA ALA A 492 16.80 -8.34 9.04
C ALA A 492 16.88 -6.94 8.42
N TRP A 493 15.76 -6.45 7.89
CA TRP A 493 15.68 -5.10 7.34
C TRP A 493 14.29 -4.52 7.58
N PRO A 494 14.18 -3.27 8.06
CA PRO A 494 15.27 -2.33 8.39
C PRO A 494 16.06 -2.80 9.63
N ASP A 495 17.25 -2.21 9.88
CA ASP A 495 18.10 -2.53 11.04
C ASP A 495 17.26 -2.51 12.33
N SER A 496 16.83 -3.69 12.75
CA SER A 496 16.17 -3.97 14.01
C SER A 496 16.90 -5.17 14.57
N GLU A 497 17.46 -5.01 15.77
CA GLU A 497 18.31 -6.01 16.41
C GLU A 497 17.56 -7.31 16.79
N ASP A 498 16.29 -7.49 16.38
CA ASP A 498 15.36 -8.48 16.96
C ASP A 498 14.63 -9.42 15.98
N ALA A 499 14.96 -9.49 14.69
CA ALA A 499 14.27 -10.42 13.78
C ALA A 499 14.96 -11.80 13.70
N THR A 500 14.72 -12.65 14.71
CA THR A 500 14.84 -14.11 14.58
C THR A 500 13.50 -14.70 14.18
N TYR A 501 13.45 -15.38 13.02
CA TYR A 501 12.29 -16.16 12.57
C TYR A 501 11.84 -17.15 13.66
N THR A 502 10.58 -17.05 14.10
CA THR A 502 9.97 -17.96 15.08
C THR A 502 8.57 -18.39 14.60
N HIS A 503 8.34 -19.71 14.55
CA HIS A 503 7.08 -20.34 14.13
C HIS A 503 5.87 -19.80 14.94
N PRO A 504 4.64 -19.71 14.39
CA PRO A 504 3.45 -19.20 15.10
C PRO A 504 3.06 -19.89 16.42
N SER A 505 3.66 -21.06 16.71
CA SER A 505 3.50 -21.76 17.99
C SER A 505 4.49 -21.30 19.07
N GLN A 506 5.39 -20.37 18.74
CA GLN A 506 6.53 -19.93 19.52
C GLN A 506 6.69 -18.39 19.62
N LEU A 507 5.85 -17.59 18.96
CA LEU A 507 5.86 -16.13 19.11
C LEU A 507 5.13 -15.69 20.38
N GLY A 508 5.92 -15.29 21.38
CA GLY A 508 5.49 -14.43 22.46
C GLY A 508 5.67 -12.97 22.04
N SER A 509 4.67 -12.40 21.38
CA SER A 509 4.46 -10.96 21.29
C SER A 509 2.97 -10.68 21.10
N ASP A 510 2.48 -9.67 21.82
CA ASP A 510 1.06 -9.33 21.96
C ASP A 510 0.46 -8.84 20.63
N PRO A 511 -0.79 -9.25 20.33
CA PRO A 511 -1.87 -8.30 20.50
C PRO A 511 -3.11 -8.95 21.16
N LEU A 512 -3.19 -8.87 22.48
CA LEU A 512 -4.44 -9.08 23.22
C LEU A 512 -5.06 -7.74 23.62
N GLU A 513 -5.33 -6.89 22.62
CA GLU A 513 -6.44 -5.94 22.72
C GLU A 513 -7.38 -6.22 21.55
N SER A 514 -8.55 -6.77 21.88
CA SER A 514 -9.65 -6.92 20.94
C SER A 514 -10.15 -5.53 20.54
N THR A 515 -9.54 -4.95 19.51
CA THR A 515 -10.11 -3.80 18.81
C THR A 515 -11.24 -4.32 17.94
N ILE A 516 -12.47 -4.21 18.46
CA ILE A 516 -13.66 -4.22 17.58
C ILE A 516 -13.64 -2.87 16.86
N THR A 517 -12.95 -2.80 15.73
CA THR A 517 -13.07 -1.70 14.78
C THR A 517 -14.20 -2.04 13.83
N ASP A 518 -15.25 -1.21 13.82
CA ASP A 518 -16.34 -1.30 12.84
C ASP A 518 -17.12 -2.64 12.79
N GLY A 519 -17.20 -3.35 13.91
CA GLY A 519 -17.93 -4.63 14.00
C GLY A 519 -17.18 -5.85 13.45
N LEU A 520 -15.92 -5.68 13.07
CA LEU A 520 -15.00 -6.77 12.72
C LEU A 520 -14.23 -7.26 13.96
N ILE A 521 -13.99 -8.57 14.02
CA ILE A 521 -13.20 -9.26 15.04
C ILE A 521 -11.84 -9.57 14.43
N GLY A 522 -10.77 -8.99 15.01
CA GLY A 522 -9.39 -9.34 14.66
C GLY A 522 -9.04 -10.76 15.09
N LEU A 523 -8.43 -11.52 14.18
CA LEU A 523 -7.82 -12.83 14.42
C LEU A 523 -6.29 -12.69 14.37
N ASP A 524 -5.55 -13.76 14.66
CA ASP A 524 -4.08 -13.77 14.50
C ASP A 524 -3.67 -13.40 13.07
N GLU A 525 -4.46 -13.83 12.08
CA GLU A 525 -4.31 -13.47 10.67
C GLU A 525 -5.66 -13.04 10.09
N GLY A 526 -5.80 -11.75 9.78
CA GLY A 526 -7.01 -11.16 9.19
C GLY A 526 -8.11 -10.75 10.17
N GLN A 527 -9.25 -10.31 9.63
CA GLN A 527 -10.39 -9.80 10.40
C GLN A 527 -11.69 -10.36 9.82
N LEU A 528 -12.65 -10.73 10.68
CA LEU A 528 -13.95 -11.26 10.27
C LEU A 528 -15.10 -10.60 11.03
N SER A 529 -16.23 -10.35 10.36
CA SER A 529 -17.46 -9.97 11.05
C SER A 529 -18.06 -11.17 11.80
N GLN A 530 -18.89 -10.89 12.81
CA GLN A 530 -19.65 -11.94 13.51
C GLN A 530 -20.51 -12.78 12.56
N GLU A 531 -21.06 -12.17 11.52
CA GLU A 531 -21.86 -12.86 10.51
C GLU A 531 -21.00 -13.81 9.66
N GLN A 532 -19.82 -13.37 9.23
CA GLN A 532 -18.88 -14.21 8.48
C GLN A 532 -18.44 -15.42 9.30
N ILE A 533 -18.12 -15.23 10.59
CA ILE A 533 -17.78 -16.35 11.50
C ILE A 533 -18.92 -17.37 11.57
N LYS A 534 -20.16 -16.90 11.71
CA LYS A 534 -21.34 -17.76 11.73
C LYS A 534 -21.50 -18.54 10.42
N LEU A 535 -21.31 -17.90 9.26
CA LEU A 535 -21.41 -18.54 7.94
C LEU A 535 -20.32 -19.58 7.74
N ILE A 536 -19.06 -19.26 8.06
CA ILE A 536 -17.93 -20.20 7.99
C ILE A 536 -18.26 -21.46 8.78
N PHE A 537 -18.64 -21.34 10.06
CA PHE A 537 -19.00 -22.50 10.86
C PHE A 537 -20.23 -23.26 10.35
N THR A 538 -21.16 -22.59 9.68
CA THR A 538 -22.34 -23.23 9.06
C THR A 538 -21.96 -24.10 7.87
N PHE A 539 -21.01 -23.66 7.03
CA PHE A 539 -20.62 -24.35 5.79
C PHE A 539 -19.38 -25.24 5.91
N LEU A 540 -18.70 -25.26 7.06
CA LEU A 540 -17.60 -26.18 7.30
C LEU A 540 -18.07 -27.64 7.09
N PRO A 541 -17.33 -28.47 6.33
CA PRO A 541 -17.69 -29.86 6.06
C PRO A 541 -17.35 -30.80 7.25
N VAL A 542 -17.44 -30.27 8.48
CA VAL A 542 -17.17 -30.96 9.73
C VAL A 542 -18.12 -30.48 10.83
N ASP A 543 -18.48 -31.39 11.73
CA ASP A 543 -19.20 -31.07 12.96
C ASP A 543 -18.19 -30.62 14.02
N VAL A 544 -18.40 -29.44 14.59
CA VAL A 544 -17.57 -28.83 15.63
C VAL A 544 -18.39 -28.65 16.91
N THR A 545 -17.82 -29.05 18.04
CA THR A 545 -18.36 -28.75 19.37
C THR A 545 -17.23 -28.24 20.27
N PHE A 546 -17.46 -27.13 20.95
CA PHE A 546 -16.51 -26.55 21.90
C PHE A 546 -17.06 -26.63 23.33
N THR A 547 -16.23 -27.18 24.21
CA THR A 547 -16.45 -27.25 25.66
C THR A 547 -15.36 -26.44 26.35
N ASP A 548 -15.74 -25.50 27.21
CA ASP A 548 -14.80 -24.59 27.86
C ASP A 548 -13.95 -25.24 28.99
N GLU A 549 -13.07 -24.46 29.60
CA GLU A 549 -12.20 -24.86 30.70
C GLU A 549 -12.95 -25.43 31.93
N ASN A 550 -14.22 -25.04 32.09
CA ASN A 550 -15.12 -25.45 33.16
C ASN A 550 -15.94 -26.71 32.80
N ASN A 551 -15.61 -27.37 31.68
CA ASN A 551 -16.32 -28.52 31.13
C ASN A 551 -17.76 -28.21 30.70
N ILE A 552 -18.06 -26.95 30.38
CA ILE A 552 -19.39 -26.52 29.94
C ILE A 552 -19.40 -26.40 28.41
N VAL A 553 -20.41 -26.97 27.76
CA VAL A 553 -20.57 -26.85 26.31
C VAL A 553 -20.97 -25.42 25.98
N ARG A 554 -20.15 -24.71 25.20
CA ARG A 554 -20.38 -23.30 24.83
C ARG A 554 -20.84 -23.11 23.40
N PHE A 555 -20.41 -23.99 22.51
CA PHE A 555 -20.69 -23.83 21.09
C PHE A 555 -20.80 -25.18 20.40
N TYR A 556 -21.67 -25.22 19.39
CA TYR A 556 -21.63 -26.21 18.34
C TYR A 556 -22.03 -25.53 17.02
N ASN A 557 -21.47 -25.97 15.90
CA ASN A 557 -21.91 -25.45 14.61
C ASN A 557 -23.19 -26.14 14.12
N LYS A 558 -24.05 -25.40 13.42
CA LYS A 558 -25.31 -25.88 12.86
C LYS A 558 -25.19 -25.99 11.34
N GLY A 559 -24.59 -27.07 10.85
CA GLY A 559 -24.59 -27.40 9.43
C GLY A 559 -25.90 -28.04 8.96
N ASP A 560 -26.13 -28.06 7.65
CA ASP A 560 -27.31 -28.68 7.01
C ASP A 560 -27.36 -30.20 7.20
N TYR A 561 -26.19 -30.82 7.36
CA TYR A 561 -26.02 -32.24 7.61
C TYR A 561 -25.15 -32.45 8.86
N ARG A 562 -25.66 -33.19 9.85
CA ARG A 562 -24.91 -33.55 11.07
C ARG A 562 -24.88 -35.05 11.29
N ILE A 563 -23.73 -35.54 11.72
CA ILE A 563 -23.47 -36.96 12.00
C ILE A 563 -24.15 -37.36 13.31
N PHE A 564 -24.13 -36.48 14.32
CA PHE A 564 -24.89 -36.65 15.56
C PHE A 564 -25.75 -35.41 15.87
N PRO A 565 -27.07 -35.56 16.03
CA PRO A 565 -27.94 -34.43 16.33
C PRO A 565 -27.61 -33.83 17.71
N ARG A 566 -27.67 -32.50 17.81
CA ARG A 566 -27.58 -31.74 19.06
C ARG A 566 -28.82 -30.85 19.20
N SER A 567 -29.40 -30.81 20.40
CA SER A 567 -30.46 -29.87 20.73
C SER A 567 -29.87 -28.58 21.28
N PRO A 568 -30.51 -27.40 21.09
CA PRO A 568 -30.08 -26.14 21.69
C PRO A 568 -29.86 -26.21 23.22
N GLY A 569 -30.63 -27.05 23.92
CA GLY A 569 -30.51 -27.27 25.37
C GLY A 569 -29.21 -27.94 25.85
N ILE A 570 -28.26 -28.24 24.95
CA ILE A 570 -26.90 -28.69 25.33
C ILE A 570 -25.99 -27.52 25.71
N ILE A 571 -26.25 -26.31 25.19
CA ILE A 571 -25.45 -25.13 25.50
C ILE A 571 -25.64 -24.78 26.98
N GLY A 572 -24.52 -24.58 27.69
CA GLY A 572 -24.53 -24.33 29.14
C GLY A 572 -24.57 -25.60 30.00
N ARG A 573 -24.63 -26.79 29.40
CA ARG A 573 -24.62 -28.07 30.13
C ARG A 573 -23.20 -28.58 30.32
N GLU A 574 -22.93 -29.21 31.47
CA GLU A 574 -21.66 -29.89 31.72
C GLU A 574 -21.53 -31.16 30.86
N VAL A 575 -20.36 -31.34 30.24
CA VAL A 575 -20.06 -32.40 29.27
C VAL A 575 -20.31 -33.81 29.80
N ARG A 576 -20.17 -34.03 31.12
CA ARG A 576 -20.43 -35.33 31.76
C ARG A 576 -21.88 -35.77 31.62
N TYR A 577 -22.82 -34.82 31.55
CA TYR A 577 -24.24 -35.10 31.39
C TYR A 577 -24.67 -35.21 29.92
N CYS A 578 -23.78 -34.89 28.99
CA CYS A 578 -24.03 -35.00 27.55
C CYS A 578 -23.70 -36.39 26.98
N HIS A 579 -23.12 -37.28 27.80
CA HIS A 579 -22.68 -38.61 27.38
C HIS A 579 -23.37 -39.72 28.18
N PRO A 580 -23.64 -40.89 27.59
CA PRO A 580 -24.13 -42.06 28.31
C PRO A 580 -23.16 -42.52 29.43
N PRO A 581 -23.65 -43.16 30.51
CA PRO A 581 -22.81 -43.62 31.63
C PRO A 581 -21.66 -44.55 31.23
N LYS A 582 -21.80 -45.30 30.13
CA LYS A 582 -20.78 -46.21 29.61
C LYS A 582 -19.58 -45.53 28.95
N SER A 583 -19.69 -44.25 28.59
CA SER A 583 -18.67 -43.49 27.84
C SER A 583 -18.19 -42.24 28.57
N VAL A 584 -18.89 -41.81 29.64
CA VAL A 584 -18.55 -40.60 30.40
C VAL A 584 -17.16 -40.66 31.02
N ASP A 585 -16.76 -41.82 31.56
CA ASP A 585 -15.45 -41.99 32.20
C ASP A 585 -14.30 -41.78 31.21
N MET A 586 -14.48 -42.22 29.97
CA MET A 586 -13.49 -42.03 28.90
C MET A 586 -13.38 -40.56 28.49
N VAL A 587 -14.51 -39.86 28.39
CA VAL A 587 -14.55 -38.42 28.08
C VAL A 587 -13.86 -37.61 29.18
N LEU A 588 -14.14 -37.92 30.44
CA LEU A 588 -13.50 -37.26 31.58
C LEU A 588 -11.99 -37.55 31.64
N GLN A 589 -11.56 -38.76 31.28
CA GLN A 589 -10.13 -39.10 31.17
C GLN A 589 -9.42 -38.30 30.06
N ILE A 590 -10.07 -38.11 28.90
CA ILE A 590 -9.53 -37.29 27.81
C ILE A 590 -9.37 -35.84 28.27
N ILE A 591 -10.42 -35.27 28.87
CA ILE A 591 -10.41 -33.90 29.40
C ILE A 591 -9.30 -33.73 30.43
N GLU A 592 -9.14 -34.68 31.34
CA GLU A 592 -8.11 -34.59 32.38
C GLU A 592 -6.69 -34.73 31.81
N ALA A 593 -6.50 -35.61 30.82
CA ALA A 593 -5.24 -35.72 30.10
C ALA A 593 -4.90 -34.43 29.34
N PHE A 594 -5.91 -33.72 28.84
CA PHE A 594 -5.74 -32.41 28.19
C PHE A 594 -5.45 -31.32 29.22
N ARG A 595 -6.23 -31.24 30.29
CA ARG A 595 -6.03 -30.24 31.36
C ARG A 595 -4.63 -30.32 31.97
N THR A 596 -4.13 -31.53 32.21
CA THR A 596 -2.81 -31.77 32.80
C THR A 596 -1.64 -31.69 31.81
N GLY A 597 -1.89 -31.46 30.52
CA GLY A 597 -0.83 -31.41 29.50
C GLY A 597 -0.24 -32.77 29.11
N LYS A 598 -0.84 -33.88 29.55
CA LYS A 598 -0.39 -35.24 29.20
C LYS A 598 -0.62 -35.57 27.73
N LYS A 599 -1.63 -34.97 27.12
CA LYS A 599 -2.01 -35.11 25.71
C LYS A 599 -2.57 -33.79 25.19
N ASP A 600 -2.38 -33.53 23.90
CA ASP A 600 -3.01 -32.38 23.21
C ASP A 600 -4.02 -32.81 22.14
N LYS A 601 -4.03 -34.11 21.81
CA LYS A 601 -4.99 -34.70 20.87
C LYS A 601 -5.43 -36.09 21.29
N ALA A 602 -6.66 -36.45 20.93
CA ALA A 602 -7.21 -37.80 20.99
C ALA A 602 -8.09 -38.03 19.77
N GLU A 603 -8.00 -39.20 19.16
CA GLU A 603 -8.79 -39.50 17.95
C GLU A 603 -9.21 -40.95 17.90
N PHE A 604 -10.37 -41.19 17.28
CA PHE A 604 -10.87 -42.51 16.96
C PHE A 604 -11.82 -42.44 15.76
N TRP A 605 -12.14 -43.59 15.19
CA TRP A 605 -13.04 -43.71 14.06
C TRP A 605 -14.03 -44.84 14.27
N ILE A 606 -15.22 -44.67 13.72
CA ILE A 606 -16.32 -45.63 13.84
C ILE A 606 -17.00 -45.80 12.48
N GLN A 607 -17.39 -47.05 12.19
CA GLN A 607 -18.29 -47.35 11.08
C GLN A 607 -19.72 -47.35 11.61
N ILE A 608 -20.57 -46.48 11.07
CA ILE A 608 -22.01 -46.47 11.32
C ILE A 608 -22.71 -46.65 9.97
N GLN A 609 -23.33 -47.83 9.77
CA GLN A 609 -23.92 -48.20 8.49
C GLN A 609 -22.93 -48.04 7.33
N GLU A 610 -23.23 -47.23 6.32
CA GLU A 610 -22.37 -46.95 5.15
C GLU A 610 -21.38 -45.80 5.39
N GLN A 611 -21.42 -45.17 6.57
CA GLN A 611 -20.63 -43.99 6.90
C GLN A 611 -19.40 -44.35 7.73
N PHE A 612 -18.26 -43.78 7.35
CA PHE A 612 -17.03 -43.88 8.12
C PHE A 612 -16.76 -42.53 8.77
N ILE A 613 -16.90 -42.48 10.09
CA ILE A 613 -16.84 -41.24 10.87
C ILE A 613 -15.49 -41.17 11.57
N HIS A 614 -14.75 -40.10 11.35
CA HIS A 614 -13.51 -39.76 12.05
C HIS A 614 -13.80 -38.70 13.12
N ILE A 615 -13.44 -38.98 14.37
CA ILE A 615 -13.70 -38.13 15.53
C ILE A 615 -12.36 -37.75 16.15
N ARG A 616 -12.13 -36.45 16.33
CA ARG A 616 -10.92 -35.87 16.89
C ARG A 616 -11.25 -34.89 18.00
N PHE A 617 -10.44 -34.91 19.04
CA PHE A 617 -10.48 -33.97 20.15
C PHE A 617 -9.14 -33.27 20.25
N PHE A 618 -9.17 -31.96 20.44
CA PHE A 618 -7.99 -31.11 20.60
C PHE A 618 -8.08 -30.35 21.92
N ALA A 619 -6.97 -30.32 22.67
CA ALA A 619 -6.83 -29.43 23.81
C ALA A 619 -6.63 -28.00 23.30
N LEU A 620 -7.54 -27.09 23.66
CA LEU A 620 -7.34 -25.66 23.40
C LEU A 620 -6.55 -25.05 24.54
N ARG A 621 -5.53 -24.28 24.21
CA ARG A 621 -4.71 -23.55 25.18
C ARG A 621 -4.52 -22.12 24.72
N ASP A 622 -4.42 -21.19 25.66
CA ASP A 622 -3.96 -19.83 25.36
C ASP A 622 -2.44 -19.80 25.15
N LYS A 623 -1.92 -18.60 24.84
CA LYS A 623 -0.49 -18.36 24.60
C LYS A 623 0.39 -18.78 25.80
N ASP A 624 -0.13 -18.67 27.02
CA ASP A 624 0.53 -19.09 28.27
C ASP A 624 0.43 -20.60 28.53
N LYS A 625 -0.07 -21.38 27.56
CA LYS A 625 -0.34 -22.82 27.65
C LYS A 625 -1.39 -23.18 28.70
N ASN A 626 -2.18 -22.22 29.18
CA ASN A 626 -3.30 -22.50 30.07
C ASN A 626 -4.39 -23.20 29.29
N TYR A 627 -4.95 -24.26 29.86
CA TYR A 627 -6.05 -24.99 29.26
C TYR A 627 -7.32 -24.13 29.17
N LYS A 628 -7.87 -23.99 27.95
CA LYS A 628 -9.09 -23.22 27.64
C LYS A 628 -10.26 -24.09 27.18
N GLY A 629 -10.11 -25.40 27.22
CA GLY A 629 -11.19 -26.34 26.90
C GLY A 629 -10.82 -27.39 25.86
N VAL A 630 -11.84 -28.02 25.31
CA VAL A 630 -11.73 -29.08 24.30
C VAL A 630 -12.53 -28.69 23.06
N LEU A 631 -11.87 -28.81 21.91
CA LEU A 631 -12.53 -28.79 20.60
C LEU A 631 -12.75 -30.21 20.11
N GLU A 632 -13.99 -30.60 19.91
CA GLU A 632 -14.41 -31.86 19.28
C GLU A 632 -14.74 -31.59 17.81
N ILE A 633 -14.11 -32.35 16.91
CA ILE A 633 -14.34 -32.30 15.46
C ILE A 633 -14.74 -33.70 14.98
N MET A 634 -15.84 -33.78 14.22
CA MET A 634 -16.27 -35.01 13.57
C MET A 634 -16.44 -34.81 12.07
N GLN A 635 -16.02 -35.81 11.29
CA GLN A 635 -16.11 -35.77 9.84
C GLN A 635 -16.56 -37.12 9.29
N GLU A 636 -17.53 -37.10 8.38
CA GLU A 636 -17.88 -38.24 7.54
C GLU A 636 -16.87 -38.25 6.39
N VAL A 637 -16.11 -39.33 6.25
CA VAL A 637 -14.99 -39.41 5.29
C VAL A 637 -15.17 -40.53 4.28
N SER A 638 -16.35 -41.15 4.15
CA SER A 638 -16.57 -42.21 3.17
C SER A 638 -16.28 -41.75 1.74
N GLU A 639 -16.70 -40.55 1.34
CA GLU A 639 -16.40 -40.01 0.01
C GLU A 639 -14.92 -39.69 -0.16
N ILE A 640 -14.28 -39.13 0.88
CA ILE A 640 -12.84 -38.84 0.88
C ILE A 640 -12.04 -40.14 0.69
N ARG A 641 -12.46 -41.23 1.33
CA ARG A 641 -11.82 -42.55 1.21
C ARG A 641 -11.97 -43.19 -0.18
N LYS A 642 -12.92 -42.74 -1.00
CA LYS A 642 -13.14 -43.21 -2.38
C LYS A 642 -12.31 -42.46 -3.41
N LEU A 643 -11.70 -41.32 -3.04
CA LEU A 643 -10.91 -40.52 -3.97
C LEU A 643 -9.65 -41.29 -4.41
N GLU A 644 -9.46 -41.40 -5.71
CA GLU A 644 -8.28 -41.99 -6.35
C GLU A 644 -7.78 -41.08 -7.47
N GLY A 645 -6.48 -41.16 -7.79
CA GLY A 645 -5.90 -40.35 -8.87
C GLY A 645 -5.84 -38.84 -8.56
N ASN A 646 -6.06 -37.99 -9.57
CA ASN A 646 -6.05 -36.52 -9.43
C ASN A 646 -7.21 -35.89 -10.21
N LYS A 647 -7.95 -34.96 -9.60
CA LYS A 647 -8.86 -34.03 -10.29
C LYS A 647 -8.28 -32.62 -10.18
N ARG A 648 -7.83 -32.04 -11.30
CA ARG A 648 -7.16 -30.72 -11.34
C ARG A 648 -8.00 -29.60 -11.92
N LEU A 649 -9.11 -29.93 -12.57
CA LEU A 649 -10.05 -29.00 -13.19
C LEU A 649 -11.48 -29.35 -12.76
N LEU A 650 -12.36 -28.35 -12.82
CA LEU A 650 -13.79 -28.53 -12.59
C LEU A 650 -14.41 -29.31 -13.76
N ASP A 651 -15.55 -29.95 -13.49
CA ASP A 651 -16.31 -30.74 -14.47
C ASP A 651 -17.76 -30.27 -14.42
N TRP A 652 -17.96 -29.03 -14.86
CA TRP A 652 -19.24 -28.33 -14.89
C TRP A 652 -19.54 -28.04 -16.36
N GLU A 653 -20.56 -28.68 -16.94
CA GLU A 653 -21.18 -28.27 -18.21
C GLU A 653 -22.09 -27.07 -18.01
#